data_AF-A0A1H2DB08-F1
#
_entry.id   AF-A0A1H2DB08-F1
#
_cell.length_a   1.000
_cell.length_b   1.000
_cell.length_c   1.000
_cell.angle_alpha   90.00
_cell.angle_beta   90.00
_cell.angle_gamma   90.00
#
_symmetry.space_group_name_H-M   'P 1'
#
loop_
_entity.id
_entity.type
_entity.pdbx_description
1 polymer ?
#
loop_
_entity_poly.entity_id
_entity_poly.type
_entity_poly.pdbx_seq_one_letter_code
_entity_poly.pdbx_strand_id
1 'polypeptide(L)'
;MSLPVRADLLALDDAALAALANRGLVKRAAREVERESPLLSARQTTIVAGWPDGIHTELPEGGLDRGTCSCGATGVCRHLIGLVFAYQHVSTAPPSAASSSAATPSTVSQSAVAVPTAEPSVAASAAIQLAATTSDAGESSPAGSPAAEKPPARVSVSWSPGAFSDADLVGRIGARLVDAARRAERGGYTARIRRGPVPVAELPAATVRFLVPNDLGYVHTDAKAGVRDDVIALAVWAFRAADEQQPGADDCVVDVGGSRTGAATSDSGLEQVVEFAAEVLRAGAVHAGAGLAAMAAGQITALEKSSLRWPLDAVTELAGQLAAYRDRGARYSPDVLADLIAELFARHRAVIAGGGTAVRSRVLGTEEAAETPLRRVRLDGLGARVTAVDDERRVEIFHGQAASGVVLVSHRQWTATDDGPALSRRRLAGATIAALAAGTLVTESAIRSASRSVRLTASRVAKSTVTASTGAWEHLPSALRVHDYAKFAAELDAMPPRPVRARVRADLVRVLEIAEVGESHYAPGAQRLTVQIRDSLGNTATVVATHSAVAPARLDAVAAALNGTRGRPRYVAGSIHRSGGGLVIDPYAIAADGPPVVPDLASPADFPTLTVTHPAGPPAASSALPAADDGLSSGDVLPVSAPHPAAASDMALPVVEGEGRLGGSGAPGGEVCGGVEPGAASVDDGTTDVLAAVVAAAREVLAEAAHSGLAHLPPAYAERLGTARGSLAGAGLHRVASAFGELAARISPDPGIETAQAWVDAYLRVSLAADLL
;
A
#
# COMPACT_ATOMS: atom_id res chain seq x y z
N MET A 1 -17.28 50.42 0.96
CA MET A 1 -15.94 50.08 1.49
C MET A 1 -15.44 48.90 0.70
N SER A 2 -14.31 49.01 -0.01
CA SER A 2 -13.72 47.85 -0.69
C SER A 2 -13.11 46.92 0.36
N LEU A 3 -13.39 45.63 0.26
CA LEU A 3 -12.73 44.63 1.10
C LEU A 3 -11.22 44.60 0.74
N PRO A 4 -10.32 44.43 1.71
CA PRO A 4 -8.90 44.24 1.43
C PRO A 4 -8.71 42.93 0.66
N VAL A 5 -7.71 42.88 -0.22
CA VAL A 5 -7.35 41.66 -0.96
C VAL A 5 -6.64 40.69 0.00
N ARG A 6 -7.26 39.53 0.23
CA ARG A 6 -6.80 38.45 1.09
C ARG A 6 -6.49 37.24 0.22
N ALA A 7 -5.26 37.19 -0.29
CA ALA A 7 -4.81 36.13 -1.20
C ALA A 7 -4.86 34.74 -0.54
N ASP A 8 -4.68 34.68 0.78
CA ASP A 8 -4.85 33.47 1.58
C ASP A 8 -6.26 32.89 1.49
N LEU A 9 -7.29 33.73 1.61
CA LEU A 9 -8.69 33.30 1.49
C LEU A 9 -9.05 32.89 0.06
N LEU A 10 -8.44 33.51 -0.96
CA LEU A 10 -8.65 33.14 -2.37
C LEU A 10 -7.96 31.83 -2.75
N ALA A 11 -6.86 31.47 -2.07
CA ALA A 11 -6.12 30.25 -2.34
C ALA A 11 -6.77 28.98 -1.74
N LEU A 12 -7.65 29.14 -0.75
CA LEU A 12 -8.33 28.01 -0.09
C LEU A 12 -9.42 27.39 -0.98
N ASP A 13 -9.12 26.25 -1.59
CA ASP A 13 -10.13 25.45 -2.27
C ASP A 13 -10.96 24.59 -1.29
N ASP A 14 -12.02 23.96 -1.82
CA ASP A 14 -12.89 23.05 -1.07
C ASP A 14 -12.11 21.93 -0.37
N ALA A 15 -11.02 21.44 -0.97
CA ALA A 15 -10.20 20.37 -0.42
C ALA A 15 -9.36 20.87 0.76
N ALA A 16 -8.79 22.08 0.67
CA ALA A 16 -8.07 22.76 1.75
C ALA A 16 -9.00 23.08 2.93
N LEU A 17 -10.20 23.61 2.67
CA LEU A 17 -11.21 23.84 3.70
C LEU A 17 -11.67 22.52 4.35
N ALA A 18 -11.81 21.46 3.56
CA ALA A 18 -12.14 20.13 4.09
C ALA A 18 -11.02 19.54 4.95
N ALA A 19 -9.75 19.82 4.64
CA ALA A 19 -8.60 19.40 5.44
C ALA A 19 -8.49 20.16 6.77
N LEU A 20 -8.82 21.45 6.79
CA LEU A 20 -8.80 22.28 8.00
C LEU A 20 -10.03 22.05 8.90
N ALA A 21 -11.15 21.62 8.32
CA ALA A 21 -12.40 21.36 9.04
C ALA A 21 -12.97 19.96 8.74
N ASN A 22 -14.11 19.89 8.04
CA ASN A 22 -14.74 18.64 7.60
C ASN A 22 -15.57 18.90 6.35
N ARG A 23 -15.48 18.04 5.33
CA ARG A 23 -16.22 18.17 4.06
C ARG A 23 -17.74 18.34 4.24
N GLY A 24 -18.35 17.71 5.24
CA GLY A 24 -19.78 17.89 5.54
C GLY A 24 -20.11 19.27 6.11
N LEU A 25 -19.17 19.90 6.83
CA LEU A 25 -19.30 21.28 7.29
C LEU A 25 -19.12 22.26 6.12
N VAL A 26 -18.13 21.99 5.25
CA VAL A 26 -17.86 22.77 4.03
C VAL A 26 -19.08 22.77 3.09
N LYS A 27 -19.65 21.61 2.78
CA LYS A 27 -20.86 21.50 1.95
C LYS A 27 -22.06 22.24 2.54
N ARG A 28 -22.22 22.21 3.87
CA ARG A 28 -23.30 22.93 4.55
C ARG A 28 -23.07 24.45 4.49
N ALA A 29 -21.84 24.91 4.72
CA ALA A 29 -21.48 26.31 4.62
C ALA A 29 -21.67 26.86 3.20
N ALA A 30 -21.25 26.12 2.17
CA ALA A 30 -21.45 26.50 0.77
C ALA A 30 -22.94 26.68 0.45
N ARG A 31 -23.78 25.70 0.79
CA ARG A 31 -25.24 25.78 0.60
C ARG A 31 -25.88 26.92 1.38
N GLU A 32 -25.38 27.24 2.57
CA GLU A 32 -25.89 28.33 3.40
C GLU A 32 -25.57 29.69 2.77
N VAL A 33 -24.35 29.88 2.26
CA VAL A 33 -23.95 31.09 1.52
C VAL A 33 -24.71 31.24 0.21
N GLU A 34 -24.94 30.16 -0.52
CA GLU A 34 -25.77 30.15 -1.74
C GLU A 34 -27.22 30.56 -1.45
N ARG A 35 -27.76 30.12 -0.31
CA ARG A 35 -29.13 30.46 0.10
C ARG A 35 -29.22 31.92 0.56
N GLU A 36 -28.36 32.31 1.50
CA GLU A 36 -28.33 33.62 2.13
C GLU A 36 -26.88 34.01 2.46
N SER A 37 -26.26 34.76 1.56
CA SER A 37 -24.88 35.24 1.75
C SER A 37 -24.78 36.28 2.88
N PRO A 38 -23.76 36.22 3.74
CA PRO A 38 -23.56 37.20 4.81
C PRO A 38 -23.08 38.55 4.27
N LEU A 39 -23.31 39.61 5.04
CA LEU A 39 -22.77 40.94 4.76
C LEU A 39 -21.32 41.02 5.20
N LEU A 40 -20.41 41.22 4.24
CA LEU A 40 -18.97 41.34 4.50
C LEU A 40 -18.57 42.79 4.75
N SER A 41 -17.71 42.97 5.74
CA SER A 41 -17.02 44.21 6.06
C SER A 41 -15.57 43.89 6.46
N ALA A 42 -14.73 44.92 6.56
CA ALA A 42 -13.34 44.74 6.96
C ALA A 42 -12.96 45.71 8.09
N ARG A 43 -12.15 45.20 9.02
CA ARG A 43 -11.48 45.98 10.07
C ARG A 43 -9.98 45.77 9.90
N GLN A 44 -9.31 46.73 9.26
CA GLN A 44 -7.91 46.58 8.82
C GLN A 44 -7.76 45.35 7.90
N THR A 45 -7.00 44.33 8.31
CA THR A 45 -6.81 43.07 7.59
C THR A 45 -7.81 41.98 7.99
N THR A 46 -8.60 42.20 9.05
CA THR A 46 -9.61 41.26 9.53
C THR A 46 -10.89 41.38 8.72
N ILE A 47 -11.36 40.26 8.16
CA ILE A 47 -12.67 40.19 7.48
C ILE A 47 -13.74 39.88 8.51
N VAL A 48 -14.83 40.64 8.49
CA VAL A 48 -15.96 40.50 9.41
C VAL A 48 -17.21 40.20 8.59
N ALA A 49 -17.91 39.11 8.90
CA ALA A 49 -19.16 38.75 8.26
C ALA A 49 -20.32 38.81 9.27
N GLY A 50 -21.37 39.57 8.91
CA GLY A 50 -22.64 39.61 9.62
C GLY A 50 -23.66 38.72 8.94
N TRP A 51 -24.12 37.70 9.65
CA TRP A 51 -25.09 36.72 9.15
C TRP A 51 -26.54 37.19 9.40
N PRO A 52 -27.50 36.80 8.54
CA PRO A 52 -28.91 37.18 8.71
C PRO A 52 -29.56 36.67 10.00
N ASP A 53 -29.02 35.60 10.57
CA ASP A 53 -29.44 35.02 11.85
C ASP A 53 -28.87 35.74 13.09
N GLY A 54 -28.16 36.87 12.88
CA GLY A 54 -27.56 37.69 13.94
C GLY A 54 -26.18 37.18 14.39
N ILE A 55 -25.62 36.17 13.74
CA ILE A 55 -24.28 35.67 14.04
C ILE A 55 -23.21 36.59 13.43
N HIS A 56 -22.13 36.80 14.17
CA HIS A 56 -20.98 37.57 13.73
C HIS A 56 -19.73 36.71 13.74
N THR A 57 -18.99 36.76 12.64
CA THR A 57 -17.72 36.05 12.45
C THR A 57 -16.63 37.02 12.09
N GLU A 58 -15.47 36.91 12.75
CA GLU A 58 -14.28 37.70 12.46
C GLU A 58 -13.12 36.76 12.13
N LEU A 59 -12.44 37.00 11.00
CA LEU A 59 -11.31 36.19 10.55
C LEU A 59 -10.07 37.08 10.32
N PRO A 60 -9.13 37.11 11.29
CA PRO A 60 -7.84 37.79 11.11
C PRO A 60 -6.94 37.01 10.13
N GLU A 61 -5.74 37.54 9.88
CA GLU A 61 -4.70 36.83 9.12
C GLU A 61 -4.04 35.71 9.94
N GLY A 62 -3.50 34.71 9.25
CA GLY A 62 -2.72 33.63 9.85
C GLY A 62 -3.53 32.42 10.33
N GLY A 63 -4.56 32.01 9.59
CA GLY A 63 -5.23 30.72 9.79
C GLY A 63 -6.69 30.79 10.28
N LEU A 64 -7.46 29.74 9.99
CA LEU A 64 -8.88 29.62 10.39
C LEU A 64 -9.09 29.45 11.89
N ASP A 65 -8.08 28.95 12.61
CA ASP A 65 -8.11 28.73 14.06
C ASP A 65 -8.08 30.03 14.87
N ARG A 66 -7.62 31.13 14.28
CA ARG A 66 -7.68 32.47 14.87
C ARG A 66 -9.03 33.15 14.66
N GLY A 67 -9.91 32.56 13.85
CA GLY A 67 -11.25 33.06 13.60
C GLY A 67 -12.14 32.96 14.84
N THR A 68 -12.93 34.01 15.09
CA THR A 68 -13.91 34.03 16.18
C THR A 68 -15.32 34.03 15.60
N CYS A 69 -16.26 33.40 16.32
CA CYS A 69 -17.65 33.30 15.90
C CYS A 69 -18.57 33.37 17.11
N SER A 70 -19.62 34.18 17.05
CA SER A 70 -20.61 34.30 18.13
C SER A 70 -21.54 33.08 18.28
N CYS A 71 -21.46 32.10 17.39
CA CYS A 71 -22.31 30.89 17.42
C CYS A 71 -21.97 29.88 18.55
N GLY A 72 -20.99 30.19 19.41
CA GLY A 72 -20.59 29.33 20.54
C GLY A 72 -19.78 28.08 20.18
N ALA A 73 -19.35 27.94 18.92
CA ALA A 73 -18.46 26.84 18.53
C ALA A 73 -17.04 27.07 19.06
N THR A 74 -16.41 26.03 19.60
CA THR A 74 -15.05 26.08 20.18
C THR A 74 -13.93 25.96 19.13
N GLY A 75 -14.25 26.10 17.85
CA GLY A 75 -13.31 26.00 16.74
C GLY A 75 -13.98 26.36 15.41
N VAL A 76 -13.38 25.93 14.29
CA VAL A 76 -13.88 26.24 12.95
C VAL A 76 -15.33 25.76 12.77
N CYS A 77 -16.23 26.70 12.49
CA CYS A 77 -17.65 26.47 12.34
C CYS A 77 -18.09 26.71 10.88
N ARG A 78 -19.35 26.39 10.57
CA ARG A 78 -19.92 26.64 9.23
C ARG A 78 -19.88 28.12 8.84
N HIS A 79 -20.00 29.03 9.80
CA HIS A 79 -19.99 30.48 9.55
C HIS A 79 -18.59 30.99 9.21
N LEU A 80 -17.53 30.49 9.85
CA LEU A 80 -16.16 30.86 9.48
C LEU A 80 -15.81 30.36 8.07
N ILE A 81 -16.23 29.14 7.72
CA ILE A 81 -16.06 28.62 6.36
C ILE A 81 -16.91 29.39 5.35
N GLY A 82 -18.15 29.71 5.72
CA GLY A 82 -19.07 30.48 4.90
C GLY A 82 -18.58 31.90 4.65
N LEU A 83 -17.88 32.52 5.60
CA LEU A 83 -17.20 33.80 5.40
C LEU A 83 -16.16 33.70 4.28
N VAL A 84 -15.38 32.61 4.22
CA VAL A 84 -14.40 32.38 3.13
C VAL A 84 -15.11 32.27 1.79
N PHE A 85 -16.17 31.45 1.67
CA PHE A 85 -16.94 31.33 0.43
C PHE A 85 -17.56 32.66 -0.01
N ALA A 86 -18.19 33.38 0.90
CA ALA A 86 -18.76 34.69 0.62
C ALA A 86 -17.68 35.68 0.13
N TYR A 87 -16.51 35.66 0.77
CA TYR A 87 -15.38 36.51 0.39
C TYR A 87 -14.86 36.17 -1.02
N GLN A 88 -14.72 34.88 -1.34
CA GLN A 88 -14.32 34.40 -2.66
C GLN A 88 -15.34 34.81 -3.74
N HIS A 89 -16.65 34.65 -3.49
CA HIS A 89 -17.70 35.05 -4.42
C HIS A 89 -17.68 36.55 -4.72
N VAL A 90 -17.57 37.39 -3.68
CA VAL A 90 -17.51 38.85 -3.85
C VAL A 90 -16.24 39.31 -4.58
N SER A 91 -15.13 38.58 -4.41
CA SER A 91 -13.83 38.92 -5.01
C SER A 91 -13.65 38.40 -6.44
N THR A 92 -14.43 37.38 -6.84
CA THR A 92 -14.44 36.82 -8.21
C THR A 92 -15.54 37.40 -9.10
N ALA A 93 -16.52 38.11 -8.52
CA ALA A 93 -17.52 38.84 -9.28
C ALA A 93 -16.86 39.99 -10.08
N PRO A 94 -17.08 40.09 -11.41
CA PRO A 94 -16.59 41.23 -12.17
C PRO A 94 -17.22 42.53 -11.64
N PRO A 95 -16.48 43.67 -11.64
CA PRO A 95 -17.03 44.93 -11.17
C PRO A 95 -18.18 45.35 -12.09
N SER A 96 -19.41 45.09 -11.66
CA SER A 96 -20.61 45.58 -12.34
C SER A 96 -20.60 47.10 -12.27
N ALA A 97 -20.58 47.72 -13.45
CA ALA A 97 -20.73 49.14 -13.62
C ALA A 97 -21.98 49.61 -12.88
N ALA A 98 -21.79 50.55 -11.98
CA ALA A 98 -22.87 51.26 -11.32
C ALA A 98 -23.81 51.86 -12.38
N SER A 99 -25.08 51.45 -12.35
CA SER A 99 -26.18 52.19 -12.93
C SER A 99 -27.26 52.40 -11.87
N SER A 100 -27.24 53.61 -11.35
CA SER A 100 -28.30 54.26 -10.59
C SER A 100 -29.57 54.44 -11.44
N SER A 101 -30.73 54.19 -10.83
CA SER A 101 -31.99 54.95 -10.95
C SER A 101 -33.15 54.04 -10.54
N ALA A 102 -33.60 54.08 -9.28
CA ALA A 102 -34.72 54.90 -8.79
C ALA A 102 -36.13 54.38 -9.18
N ALA A 103 -36.79 53.77 -8.17
CA ALA A 103 -38.19 53.90 -7.70
C ALA A 103 -39.26 54.43 -8.70
N THR A 104 -40.51 53.96 -8.81
CA THR A 104 -41.49 53.18 -8.00
C THR A 104 -42.82 53.15 -8.84
N PRO A 105 -44.01 52.70 -8.35
CA PRO A 105 -44.49 51.36 -7.96
C PRO A 105 -45.84 51.02 -8.69
N SER A 106 -46.65 50.12 -8.08
CA SER A 106 -48.10 49.81 -8.34
C SER A 106 -48.40 48.51 -9.13
N THR A 107 -49.36 47.63 -8.82
CA THR A 107 -50.34 47.44 -7.71
C THR A 107 -50.98 46.03 -7.89
N VAL A 108 -51.09 45.27 -6.79
CA VAL A 108 -52.13 44.30 -6.33
C VAL A 108 -53.04 43.50 -7.29
N SER A 109 -53.08 42.17 -7.12
CA SER A 109 -54.28 41.30 -6.84
C SER A 109 -53.92 39.82 -7.08
N GLN A 110 -53.76 38.94 -6.09
CA GLN A 110 -54.71 38.27 -5.16
C GLN A 110 -55.40 36.97 -5.69
N SER A 111 -55.34 35.96 -4.80
CA SER A 111 -56.09 34.69 -4.68
C SER A 111 -55.66 33.50 -5.56
N ALA A 112 -55.03 32.45 -5.02
CA ALA A 112 -55.54 31.39 -4.12
C ALA A 112 -56.69 30.59 -4.78
N VAL A 113 -56.64 29.26 -4.94
CA VAL A 113 -56.89 28.25 -3.89
C VAL A 113 -56.67 26.81 -4.42
N ALA A 114 -56.23 25.94 -3.50
CA ALA A 114 -56.46 24.47 -3.34
C ALA A 114 -55.75 23.39 -4.17
N VAL A 115 -55.10 22.54 -3.37
CA VAL A 115 -54.73 21.12 -3.49
C VAL A 115 -56.01 20.25 -3.63
N PRO A 116 -55.96 19.07 -4.30
CA PRO A 116 -55.89 17.84 -3.52
C PRO A 116 -54.89 16.79 -4.04
N THR A 117 -54.49 16.00 -3.06
CA THR A 117 -53.71 14.77 -2.99
C THR A 117 -54.17 13.65 -3.94
N ALA A 118 -53.23 12.86 -4.49
CA ALA A 118 -53.24 11.38 -4.48
C ALA A 118 -52.07 10.80 -5.32
N GLU A 119 -51.23 9.98 -4.68
CA GLU A 119 -50.49 8.88 -5.35
C GLU A 119 -51.46 7.69 -5.54
N PRO A 120 -51.20 6.76 -6.49
CA PRO A 120 -50.39 5.60 -6.10
C PRO A 120 -49.44 5.02 -7.17
N SER A 121 -48.41 4.38 -6.63
CA SER A 121 -47.54 3.25 -7.03
C SER A 121 -47.72 2.45 -8.34
N VAL A 122 -46.60 1.76 -8.62
CA VAL A 122 -46.33 0.46 -9.29
C VAL A 122 -46.05 0.39 -10.81
N ALA A 123 -44.76 0.15 -11.07
CA ALA A 123 -44.18 -0.98 -11.80
C ALA A 123 -44.08 -1.01 -13.35
N ALA A 124 -42.85 -1.29 -13.75
CA ALA A 124 -42.42 -2.24 -14.79
C ALA A 124 -42.35 -1.79 -16.27
N SER A 125 -41.09 -1.70 -16.72
CA SER A 125 -40.50 -2.44 -17.85
C SER A 125 -41.11 -2.38 -19.26
N ALA A 126 -40.27 -1.95 -20.21
CA ALA A 126 -39.93 -2.61 -21.50
C ALA A 126 -39.53 -1.52 -22.51
N ALA A 127 -38.25 -1.43 -22.88
CA ALA A 127 -37.65 -2.14 -24.01
C ALA A 127 -38.23 -1.73 -25.37
N ILE A 128 -37.54 -0.82 -26.08
CA ILE A 128 -37.58 -0.71 -27.54
C ILE A 128 -36.15 -0.46 -28.07
N GLN A 129 -35.56 -1.52 -28.59
CA GLN A 129 -34.64 -1.57 -29.73
C GLN A 129 -35.35 -2.51 -30.74
N LEU A 130 -35.31 -2.43 -32.07
CA LEU A 130 -34.40 -1.85 -33.06
C LEU A 130 -35.12 -2.00 -34.44
N ALA A 131 -34.82 -1.17 -35.44
CA ALA A 131 -34.68 -1.51 -36.88
C ALA A 131 -34.70 -0.19 -37.69
N ALA A 132 -33.57 0.35 -38.15
CA ALA A 132 -32.73 -0.06 -39.29
C ALA A 132 -33.38 0.21 -40.67
N THR A 133 -32.75 1.08 -41.47
CA THR A 133 -32.54 0.94 -42.92
C THR A 133 -31.57 2.01 -43.47
N THR A 134 -30.42 1.55 -43.98
CA THR A 134 -29.66 1.96 -45.20
C THR A 134 -29.33 3.45 -45.45
N SER A 135 -28.04 3.86 -45.45
CA SER A 135 -27.11 3.97 -46.62
C SER A 135 -27.61 4.96 -47.70
N ASP A 136 -26.92 5.97 -48.22
CA ASP A 136 -25.49 6.22 -48.44
C ASP A 136 -25.24 7.71 -48.87
N ALA A 137 -24.01 8.19 -48.68
CA ALA A 137 -23.24 9.28 -49.33
C ALA A 137 -23.81 10.69 -49.64
N GLY A 138 -23.02 11.72 -49.28
CA GLY A 138 -22.90 12.97 -50.07
C GLY A 138 -22.77 14.29 -49.28
N GLU A 139 -21.53 14.73 -49.05
CA GLU A 139 -21.01 16.10 -48.81
C GLU A 139 -21.98 17.26 -48.45
N SER A 140 -21.71 17.92 -47.32
CA SER A 140 -21.18 19.30 -47.25
C SER A 140 -21.32 19.91 -45.84
N SER A 141 -20.25 20.56 -45.39
CA SER A 141 -20.21 21.35 -44.16
C SER A 141 -21.05 22.63 -44.31
N PRO A 142 -21.62 23.16 -43.22
CA PRO A 142 -21.10 24.46 -42.80
C PRO A 142 -20.90 24.62 -41.27
N ALA A 143 -19.95 25.51 -40.98
CA ALA A 143 -19.70 26.21 -39.72
C ALA A 143 -20.98 26.69 -39.01
N GLY A 144 -21.03 26.91 -37.70
CA GLY A 144 -20.04 26.83 -36.63
C GLY A 144 -20.77 27.15 -35.31
N SER A 145 -20.53 26.35 -34.28
CA SER A 145 -21.02 26.61 -32.92
C SER A 145 -19.91 27.24 -32.09
N PRO A 146 -20.22 28.20 -31.20
CA PRO A 146 -19.21 29.04 -30.55
C PRO A 146 -18.31 28.21 -29.64
N ALA A 147 -17.02 28.48 -29.74
CA ALA A 147 -15.99 27.90 -28.90
C ALA A 147 -16.35 28.09 -27.42
N ALA A 148 -16.48 26.97 -26.71
CA ALA A 148 -16.53 26.95 -25.26
C ALA A 148 -15.25 27.61 -24.75
N GLU A 149 -15.43 28.78 -24.14
CA GLU A 149 -14.36 29.57 -23.56
C GLU A 149 -13.66 28.75 -22.48
N LYS A 150 -12.43 28.37 -22.81
CA LYS A 150 -11.54 27.60 -21.95
C LYS A 150 -11.34 28.40 -20.66
N PRO A 151 -11.63 27.85 -19.47
CA PRO A 151 -11.43 28.59 -18.22
C PRO A 151 -9.96 29.03 -18.11
N PRO A 152 -9.68 30.24 -17.59
CA PRO A 152 -8.35 30.81 -17.60
C PRO A 152 -7.37 29.88 -16.89
N ALA A 153 -6.28 29.57 -17.59
CA ALA A 153 -5.17 28.79 -17.06
C ALA A 153 -4.69 29.45 -15.75
N ARG A 154 -4.78 28.72 -14.65
CA ARG A 154 -4.22 29.17 -13.37
C ARG A 154 -2.72 29.33 -13.55
N VAL A 155 -2.22 30.54 -13.27
CA VAL A 155 -0.79 30.86 -13.25
C VAL A 155 -0.12 29.93 -12.23
N SER A 156 0.73 29.02 -12.71
CA SER A 156 1.57 28.18 -11.88
C SER A 156 2.68 29.05 -11.30
N VAL A 157 2.43 29.64 -10.13
CA VAL A 157 3.49 30.32 -9.38
C VAL A 157 4.46 29.24 -8.89
N SER A 158 5.70 29.31 -9.37
CA SER A 158 6.81 28.45 -8.94
C SER A 158 7.22 28.80 -7.51
N TRP A 159 6.36 28.51 -6.54
CA TRP A 159 6.59 28.75 -5.12
C TRP A 159 6.97 27.45 -4.41
N SER A 160 7.91 27.54 -3.45
CA SER A 160 8.29 26.43 -2.58
C SER A 160 8.21 26.87 -1.11
N PRO A 161 7.73 25.99 -0.19
CA PRO A 161 7.80 26.21 1.24
C PRO A 161 9.22 26.44 1.78
N GLY A 162 10.26 26.04 1.03
CA GLY A 162 11.65 26.29 1.42
C GLY A 162 11.99 27.78 1.62
N ALA A 163 11.19 28.68 1.04
CA ALA A 163 11.37 30.13 1.14
C ALA A 163 11.09 30.73 2.53
N PHE A 164 10.35 30.04 3.42
CA PHE A 164 10.12 30.54 4.78
C PHE A 164 11.45 30.63 5.55
N SER A 165 11.66 31.71 6.29
CA SER A 165 12.85 31.88 7.12
C SER A 165 12.74 31.17 8.47
N ASP A 166 13.85 30.98 9.16
CA ASP A 166 13.82 30.44 10.53
C ASP A 166 13.14 31.40 11.52
N ALA A 167 13.14 32.70 11.25
CA ALA A 167 12.40 33.68 12.04
C ALA A 167 10.88 33.47 11.90
N ASP A 168 10.40 33.15 10.70
CA ASP A 168 8.99 32.82 10.45
C ASP A 168 8.58 31.55 11.19
N LEU A 169 9.46 30.53 11.18
CA LEU A 169 9.26 29.29 11.92
C LEU A 169 9.20 29.55 13.44
N VAL A 170 10.14 30.32 14.00
CA VAL A 170 10.13 30.69 15.42
C VAL A 170 8.86 31.47 15.77
N GLY A 171 8.40 32.37 14.90
CA GLY A 171 7.14 33.10 15.07
C GLY A 171 5.92 32.19 15.10
N ARG A 172 5.91 31.11 14.32
CA ARG A 172 4.77 30.19 14.18
C ARG A 172 4.69 29.10 15.24
N ILE A 173 5.80 28.43 15.55
CA ILE A 173 5.83 27.28 16.46
C ILE A 173 6.61 27.55 17.76
N GLY A 174 7.31 28.67 17.88
CA GLY A 174 8.09 29.03 19.05
C GLY A 174 9.50 28.41 19.06
N ALA A 175 10.44 29.11 19.70
CA ALA A 175 11.86 28.76 19.71
C ALA A 175 12.15 27.34 20.22
N ARG A 176 11.45 26.89 21.28
CA ARG A 176 11.65 25.55 21.86
C ARG A 176 11.39 24.41 20.87
N LEU A 177 10.37 24.55 20.02
CA LEU A 177 10.05 23.53 19.02
C LEU A 177 10.99 23.58 17.83
N VAL A 178 11.48 24.77 17.46
CA VAL A 178 12.57 24.92 16.48
C VAL A 178 13.86 24.28 17.00
N ASP A 179 14.21 24.46 18.28
CA ASP A 179 15.38 23.82 18.89
C ASP A 179 15.24 22.28 18.95
N ALA A 180 14.02 21.78 19.15
CA ALA A 180 13.72 20.35 19.03
C ALA A 180 13.92 19.86 17.59
N ALA A 181 13.41 20.59 16.60
CA ALA A 181 13.65 20.27 15.19
C ALA A 181 15.14 20.31 14.84
N ARG A 182 15.90 21.31 15.32
CA ARG A 182 17.37 21.41 15.12
C ARG A 182 18.13 20.22 15.70
N ARG A 183 17.62 19.59 16.76
CA ARG A 183 18.21 18.34 17.27
C ARG A 183 18.01 17.18 16.29
N ALA A 184 16.80 17.03 15.75
CA ALA A 184 16.50 15.99 14.76
C ALA A 184 17.27 16.22 13.44
N GLU A 185 17.36 17.46 12.97
CA GLU A 185 18.17 17.82 11.80
C GLU A 185 19.67 17.51 12.01
N ARG A 186 20.24 17.78 13.18
CA ARG A 186 21.63 17.36 13.49
C ARG A 186 21.80 15.85 13.52
N GLY A 187 20.75 15.11 13.92
CA GLY A 187 20.69 13.65 13.86
C GLY A 187 20.58 13.10 12.44
N GLY A 188 20.09 13.92 11.50
CA GLY A 188 19.85 13.56 10.11
C GLY A 188 18.54 12.79 9.94
N TYR A 189 17.72 13.18 8.97
CA TYR A 189 16.47 12.49 8.65
C TYR A 189 16.22 12.46 7.14
N THR A 190 15.37 11.54 6.72
CA THR A 190 14.89 11.45 5.33
C THR A 190 13.45 11.95 5.25
N ALA A 191 13.13 12.69 4.20
CA ALA A 191 11.77 13.13 3.89
C ALA A 191 11.45 12.84 2.42
N ARG A 192 10.20 12.49 2.12
CA ARG A 192 9.70 12.49 0.73
C ARG A 192 8.95 13.78 0.46
N ILE A 193 9.37 14.50 -0.57
CA ILE A 193 8.85 15.80 -0.95
C ILE A 193 8.07 15.67 -2.24
N ARG A 194 6.81 16.12 -2.21
CA ARG A 194 5.94 16.20 -3.38
C ARG A 194 5.60 17.65 -3.65
N ARG A 195 6.08 18.15 -4.78
CA ARG A 195 5.76 19.47 -5.33
C ARG A 195 4.47 19.38 -6.13
N GLY A 196 3.76 20.50 -6.19
CA GLY A 196 2.44 20.58 -6.79
C GLY A 196 1.66 21.79 -6.28
N PRO A 197 0.37 21.90 -6.60
CA PRO A 197 -0.45 23.03 -6.16
C PRO A 197 -0.55 23.13 -4.64
N VAL A 198 -0.47 21.98 -3.95
CA VAL A 198 -0.37 21.90 -2.48
C VAL A 198 0.90 21.10 -2.17
N PRO A 199 2.02 21.77 -1.83
CA PRO A 199 3.26 21.09 -1.47
C PRO A 199 3.08 20.19 -0.24
N VAL A 200 3.62 18.98 -0.29
CA VAL A 200 3.55 17.98 0.78
C VAL A 200 4.94 17.47 1.14
N ALA A 201 5.23 17.41 2.44
CA ALA A 201 6.39 16.72 3.00
C ALA A 201 5.94 15.54 3.84
N GLU A 202 6.31 14.33 3.43
CA GLU A 202 6.17 13.10 4.21
C GLU A 202 7.43 12.88 5.04
N LEU A 203 7.29 13.07 6.35
CA LEU A 203 8.32 12.80 7.35
C LEU A 203 8.03 11.45 8.03
N PRO A 204 9.02 10.83 8.67
CA PRO A 204 8.83 9.54 9.38
C PRO A 204 7.63 9.55 10.33
N ALA A 205 7.54 10.59 11.17
CA ALA A 205 6.50 10.68 12.20
C ALA A 205 5.22 11.44 11.79
N ALA A 206 5.20 12.16 10.67
CA ALA A 206 4.06 13.02 10.28
C ALA A 206 4.09 13.40 8.79
N THR A 207 2.94 13.78 8.25
CA THR A 207 2.83 14.42 6.94
C THR A 207 2.41 15.88 7.09
N VAL A 208 3.12 16.77 6.41
CA VAL A 208 2.91 18.23 6.45
C VAL A 208 2.47 18.72 5.09
N ARG A 209 1.41 19.53 5.04
CA ARG A 209 0.86 20.12 3.81
C ARG A 209 0.81 21.63 3.92
N PHE A 210 1.22 22.32 2.86
CA PHE A 210 1.16 23.77 2.77
C PHE A 210 -0.03 24.15 1.90
N LEU A 211 -1.19 24.43 2.54
CA LEU A 211 -2.45 24.63 1.83
C LEU A 211 -2.55 25.99 1.13
N VAL A 212 -1.85 27.00 1.65
CA VAL A 212 -1.84 28.36 1.12
C VAL A 212 -0.38 28.77 0.84
N PRO A 213 -0.07 29.26 -0.36
CA PRO A 213 1.26 29.77 -0.68
C PRO A 213 1.66 30.94 0.23
N ASN A 214 2.91 30.96 0.68
CA ASN A 214 3.52 32.01 1.50
C ASN A 214 2.87 32.27 2.88
N ASP A 215 1.99 31.40 3.39
CA ASP A 215 1.38 31.56 4.72
C ASP A 215 1.50 30.28 5.58
N LEU A 216 2.29 30.35 6.67
CA LEU A 216 2.45 29.26 7.64
C LEU A 216 1.22 29.05 8.56
N GLY A 217 0.25 29.97 8.55
CA GLY A 217 -1.01 29.86 9.27
C GLY A 217 -1.93 28.75 8.74
N TYR A 218 -1.76 28.35 7.48
CA TYR A 218 -2.58 27.33 6.81
C TYR A 218 -1.84 26.00 6.59
N VAL A 219 -0.81 25.73 7.40
CA VAL A 219 -0.12 24.43 7.39
C VAL A 219 -0.97 23.38 8.10
N HIS A 220 -1.13 22.23 7.46
CA HIS A 220 -1.86 21.10 8.02
C HIS A 220 -0.91 19.92 8.30
N THR A 221 -1.00 19.36 9.50
CA THR A 221 -0.26 18.17 9.93
C THR A 221 -1.24 17.07 10.35
N ASP A 222 -0.93 15.81 10.02
CA ASP A 222 -1.74 14.66 10.43
C ASP A 222 -1.54 14.27 11.92
N ALA A 223 -0.46 14.73 12.55
CA ALA A 223 -0.22 14.60 13.98
C ALA A 223 -1.17 15.49 14.80
N LYS A 224 -1.51 15.04 16.02
CA LYS A 224 -2.30 15.85 16.96
C LYS A 224 -1.59 17.19 17.25
N ALA A 225 -2.30 18.30 17.03
CA ALA A 225 -1.82 19.66 17.27
C ALA A 225 -1.20 19.83 18.67
N GLY A 226 -0.04 20.50 18.73
CA GLY A 226 0.71 20.76 19.96
C GLY A 226 1.53 19.58 20.48
N VAL A 227 1.46 18.40 19.84
CA VAL A 227 2.28 17.23 20.19
C VAL A 227 3.57 17.18 19.37
N ARG A 228 3.51 17.55 18.09
CA ARG A 228 4.62 17.42 17.13
C ARG A 228 4.69 18.60 16.14
N ASP A 229 4.45 19.82 16.59
CA ASP A 229 4.49 21.00 15.68
C ASP A 229 5.92 21.30 15.18
N ASP A 230 6.95 20.69 15.77
CA ASP A 230 8.35 20.68 15.30
C ASP A 230 8.49 20.15 13.86
N VAL A 231 7.56 19.28 13.42
CA VAL A 231 7.56 18.73 12.06
C VAL A 231 7.36 19.79 10.97
N ILE A 232 6.78 20.95 11.31
CA ILE A 232 6.63 22.07 10.36
C ILE A 232 8.01 22.62 9.98
N ALA A 233 8.91 22.77 10.95
CA ALA A 233 10.28 23.22 10.70
C ALA A 233 11.07 22.19 9.90
N LEU A 234 10.94 20.90 10.25
CA LEU A 234 11.55 19.80 9.48
C LEU A 234 11.06 19.79 8.03
N ALA A 235 9.75 19.93 7.81
CA ALA A 235 9.20 19.99 6.46
C ALA A 235 9.80 21.15 5.64
N VAL A 236 9.89 22.36 6.22
CA VAL A 236 10.49 23.52 5.54
C VAL A 236 11.97 23.26 5.20
N TRP A 237 12.76 22.72 6.13
CA TRP A 237 14.16 22.39 5.84
C TRP A 237 14.32 21.27 4.81
N ALA A 238 13.41 20.31 4.78
CA ALA A 238 13.37 19.29 3.75
C ALA A 238 13.04 19.88 2.36
N PHE A 239 12.12 20.83 2.27
CA PHE A 239 11.89 21.58 1.02
C PHE A 239 13.14 22.36 0.60
N ARG A 240 13.83 23.04 1.53
CA ARG A 240 15.10 23.73 1.22
C ARG A 240 16.14 22.76 0.64
N ALA A 241 16.33 21.61 1.27
CA ALA A 241 17.25 20.58 0.81
C ALA A 241 16.85 20.02 -0.57
N ALA A 242 15.56 19.81 -0.80
CA ALA A 242 15.05 19.34 -2.09
C ALA A 242 15.22 20.38 -3.19
N ASP A 243 15.04 21.66 -2.90
CA ASP A 243 15.20 22.73 -3.88
C ASP A 243 16.67 22.90 -4.27
N GLU A 244 17.60 22.62 -3.36
CA GLU A 244 19.05 22.63 -3.62
C GLU A 244 19.53 21.37 -4.35
N GLN A 245 19.13 20.18 -3.88
CA GLN A 245 19.68 18.90 -4.38
C GLN A 245 19.02 18.42 -5.67
N GLN A 246 17.71 18.63 -5.81
CA GLN A 246 16.91 18.10 -6.93
C GLN A 246 15.92 19.17 -7.43
N PRO A 247 16.42 20.28 -7.99
CA PRO A 247 15.56 21.32 -8.55
C PRO A 247 14.78 20.75 -9.75
N GLY A 248 13.45 20.78 -9.67
CA GLY A 248 12.57 20.36 -10.77
C GLY A 248 12.02 18.93 -10.68
N ALA A 249 12.38 18.14 -9.66
CA ALA A 249 11.72 16.86 -9.40
C ALA A 249 10.34 17.10 -8.74
N ASP A 250 9.25 16.63 -9.36
CA ASP A 250 7.91 16.77 -8.76
C ASP A 250 7.73 15.90 -7.51
N ASP A 251 8.41 14.76 -7.44
CA ASP A 251 8.44 13.86 -6.29
C ASP A 251 9.87 13.37 -6.08
N CYS A 252 10.43 13.64 -4.91
CA CYS A 252 11.79 13.24 -4.58
C CYS A 252 11.95 12.87 -3.11
N VAL A 253 12.88 11.95 -2.83
CA VAL A 253 13.32 11.64 -1.48
C VAL A 253 14.60 12.42 -1.20
N VAL A 254 14.64 13.15 -0.09
CA VAL A 254 15.78 13.95 0.32
C VAL A 254 16.25 13.62 1.72
N ASP A 255 17.55 13.70 1.89
CA ASP A 255 18.23 13.50 3.17
C ASP A 255 18.65 14.88 3.69
N VAL A 256 18.23 15.20 4.91
CA VAL A 256 18.38 16.53 5.52
C VAL A 256 19.20 16.42 6.79
N GLY A 257 20.24 17.25 6.84
CA GLY A 257 21.13 17.31 8.00
C GLY A 257 21.89 16.01 8.27
N GLY A 258 22.46 15.91 9.46
CA GLY A 258 23.46 14.91 9.80
C GLY A 258 24.79 15.15 9.08
N SER A 259 25.89 15.05 9.83
CA SER A 259 27.20 15.32 9.25
C SER A 259 27.59 14.17 8.32
N ARG A 260 27.75 14.45 7.02
CA ARG A 260 28.43 13.53 6.07
C ARG A 260 29.88 13.21 6.50
N THR A 261 30.44 14.04 7.39
CA THR A 261 31.82 13.99 7.89
C THR A 261 31.91 13.65 9.38
N GLY A 262 30.79 13.32 10.04
CA GLY A 262 30.86 12.70 11.36
C GLY A 262 31.54 11.35 11.18
N ALA A 263 32.68 11.13 11.84
CA ALA A 263 33.43 9.88 11.77
C ALA A 263 32.43 8.73 11.79
N ALA A 264 32.39 7.94 10.71
CA ALA A 264 31.51 6.79 10.61
C ALA A 264 31.67 6.03 11.93
N THR A 265 30.64 6.02 12.77
CA THR A 265 30.64 5.11 13.88
C THR A 265 30.72 3.75 13.22
N SER A 266 31.84 3.06 13.38
CA SER A 266 32.04 1.72 12.83
C SER A 266 30.90 0.78 13.24
N ASP A 267 30.22 1.11 14.33
CA ASP A 267 29.11 0.39 14.89
C ASP A 267 27.76 0.84 14.31
N SER A 268 26.96 -0.14 13.91
CA SER A 268 25.55 0.07 13.61
C SER A 268 24.71 0.14 14.89
N GLY A 269 25.21 -0.32 16.03
CA GLY A 269 24.41 -0.51 17.25
C GLY A 269 23.51 -1.76 17.17
N LEU A 270 23.82 -2.69 16.26
CA LEU A 270 23.14 -3.97 16.09
C LEU A 270 24.06 -5.16 16.32
N GLU A 271 25.28 -4.94 16.81
CA GLU A 271 26.32 -5.96 16.94
C GLU A 271 25.82 -7.14 17.78
N GLN A 272 25.24 -6.85 18.95
CA GLN A 272 24.64 -7.88 19.83
C GLN A 272 23.40 -8.55 19.21
N VAL A 273 22.65 -7.82 18.38
CA VAL A 273 21.47 -8.38 17.69
C VAL A 273 21.88 -9.34 16.58
N VAL A 274 22.95 -9.01 15.86
CA VAL A 274 23.55 -9.86 14.83
C VAL A 274 24.18 -11.11 15.45
N GLU A 275 24.86 -10.97 16.59
CA GLU A 275 25.35 -12.12 17.36
C GLU A 275 24.20 -13.01 17.84
N PHE A 276 23.12 -12.42 18.34
CA PHE A 276 21.90 -13.16 18.70
C PHE A 276 21.30 -13.89 17.49
N ALA A 277 21.19 -13.23 16.33
CA ALA A 277 20.67 -13.85 15.11
C ALA A 277 21.57 -14.99 14.60
N ALA A 278 22.90 -14.83 14.73
CA ALA A 278 23.87 -15.87 14.43
C ALA A 278 23.71 -17.07 15.37
N GLU A 279 23.47 -16.83 16.66
CA GLU A 279 23.23 -17.87 17.65
C GLU A 279 21.91 -18.62 17.38
N VAL A 280 20.85 -17.90 16.97
CA VAL A 280 19.60 -18.52 16.51
C VAL A 280 19.85 -19.40 15.28
N LEU A 281 20.63 -18.93 14.30
CA LEU A 281 20.97 -19.71 13.10
C LEU A 281 21.88 -20.91 13.42
N ARG A 282 22.80 -20.78 14.39
CA ARG A 282 23.68 -21.86 14.84
C ARG A 282 22.89 -22.97 15.51
N ALA A 283 22.03 -22.60 16.47
CA ALA A 283 21.22 -23.55 17.22
C ALA A 283 20.03 -24.10 16.41
N GLY A 284 19.40 -23.26 15.58
CA GLY A 284 18.17 -23.59 14.85
C GLY A 284 16.90 -23.45 15.69
N ALA A 285 15.75 -23.31 15.01
CA ALA A 285 14.44 -23.28 15.66
C ALA A 285 14.13 -24.57 16.43
N VAL A 286 14.59 -25.73 15.92
CA VAL A 286 14.44 -27.04 16.58
C VAL A 286 14.96 -27.03 18.02
N HIS A 287 16.04 -26.27 18.25
CA HIS A 287 16.72 -26.21 19.54
C HIS A 287 16.44 -24.89 20.30
N ALA A 288 15.41 -24.15 19.89
CA ALA A 288 15.00 -22.89 20.53
C ALA A 288 14.39 -23.12 21.92
N GLY A 289 15.25 -23.09 22.94
CA GLY A 289 14.87 -23.23 24.35
C GLY A 289 14.56 -21.90 25.06
N ALA A 290 14.35 -21.99 26.38
CA ALA A 290 14.09 -20.82 27.24
C ALA A 290 15.24 -19.80 27.23
N GLY A 291 16.49 -20.24 27.04
CA GLY A 291 17.65 -19.35 26.94
C GLY A 291 17.56 -18.38 25.76
N LEU A 292 17.28 -18.89 24.56
CA LEU A 292 17.09 -18.07 23.35
C LEU A 292 15.89 -17.12 23.49
N ALA A 293 14.82 -17.56 24.13
CA ALA A 293 13.67 -16.69 24.42
C ALA A 293 14.03 -15.54 25.37
N ALA A 294 14.84 -15.80 26.40
CA ALA A 294 15.33 -14.76 27.31
C ALA A 294 16.28 -13.78 26.62
N MET A 295 17.17 -14.28 25.75
CA MET A 295 18.04 -13.42 24.91
C MET A 295 17.21 -12.52 24.01
N ALA A 296 16.20 -13.07 23.32
CA ALA A 296 15.29 -12.29 22.47
C ALA A 296 14.59 -11.17 23.26
N ALA A 297 14.06 -11.47 24.45
CA ALA A 297 13.43 -10.46 25.30
C ALA A 297 14.41 -9.35 25.74
N GLY A 298 15.67 -9.72 26.01
CA GLY A 298 16.74 -8.77 26.30
C GLY A 298 17.03 -7.84 25.11
N GLN A 299 17.13 -8.39 23.89
CA GLN A 299 17.35 -7.61 22.67
C GLN A 299 16.17 -6.69 22.36
N ILE A 300 14.92 -7.16 22.50
CA ILE A 300 13.70 -6.33 22.34
C ILE A 300 13.77 -5.11 23.28
N THR A 301 14.09 -5.34 24.56
CA THR A 301 14.20 -4.27 25.56
C THR A 301 15.31 -3.27 25.21
N ALA A 302 16.46 -3.75 24.71
CA ALA A 302 17.57 -2.88 24.31
C ALA A 302 17.24 -2.03 23.07
N LEU A 303 16.56 -2.62 22.08
CA LEU A 303 16.14 -1.96 20.84
C LEU A 303 15.04 -0.92 21.08
N GLU A 304 14.13 -1.20 22.02
CA GLU A 304 13.11 -0.23 22.44
C GLU A 304 13.75 1.01 23.08
N LYS A 305 14.73 0.81 23.98
CA LYS A 305 15.47 1.91 24.63
C LYS A 305 16.28 2.75 23.65
N SER A 306 16.87 2.12 22.63
CA SER A 306 17.65 2.79 21.58
C SER A 306 16.79 3.33 20.43
N SER A 307 15.47 3.11 20.47
CA SER A 307 14.52 3.54 19.43
C SER A 307 14.86 3.05 18.02
N LEU A 308 15.45 1.86 17.88
CA LEU A 308 15.71 1.23 16.58
C LEU A 308 14.47 0.45 16.14
N ARG A 309 13.50 1.12 15.52
CA ARG A 309 12.16 0.58 15.26
C ARG A 309 12.13 -0.64 14.35
N TRP A 310 12.84 -0.61 13.22
CA TRP A 310 12.78 -1.73 12.27
C TRP A 310 13.47 -2.99 12.79
N PRO A 311 14.66 -2.90 13.41
CA PRO A 311 15.26 -4.04 14.10
C PRO A 311 14.40 -4.55 15.27
N LEU A 312 13.76 -3.66 16.04
CA LEU A 312 12.84 -4.05 17.11
C LEU A 312 11.69 -4.91 16.59
N ASP A 313 11.03 -4.46 15.53
CA ASP A 313 9.95 -5.20 14.88
C ASP A 313 10.44 -6.56 14.33
N ALA A 314 11.61 -6.59 13.70
CA ALA A 314 12.21 -7.82 13.17
C ALA A 314 12.55 -8.84 14.28
N VAL A 315 13.17 -8.40 15.38
CA VAL A 315 13.48 -9.28 16.53
C VAL A 315 12.21 -9.74 17.23
N THR A 316 11.19 -8.88 17.33
CA THR A 316 9.89 -9.25 17.90
C THR A 316 9.21 -10.34 17.07
N GLU A 317 9.24 -10.22 15.74
CA GLU A 317 8.69 -11.24 14.85
C GLU A 317 9.52 -12.54 14.87
N LEU A 318 10.85 -12.42 14.95
CA LEU A 318 11.77 -13.56 15.09
C LEU A 318 11.46 -14.35 16.38
N ALA A 319 11.31 -13.66 17.50
CA ALA A 319 10.90 -14.25 18.77
C ALA A 319 9.53 -14.96 18.65
N GLY A 320 8.60 -14.36 17.88
CA GLY A 320 7.30 -14.96 17.56
C GLY A 320 7.39 -16.26 16.77
N GLN A 321 8.29 -16.35 15.77
CA GLN A 321 8.54 -17.57 15.00
C GLN A 321 9.12 -18.69 15.89
N LEU A 322 10.09 -18.36 16.75
CA LEU A 322 10.68 -19.33 17.69
C LEU A 322 9.64 -19.84 18.70
N ALA A 323 8.77 -18.95 19.21
CA ALA A 323 7.67 -19.33 20.08
C ALA A 323 6.64 -20.22 19.36
N ALA A 324 6.25 -19.85 18.13
CA ALA A 324 5.31 -20.63 17.33
C ALA A 324 5.81 -22.05 17.08
N TYR A 325 7.11 -22.23 16.79
CA TYR A 325 7.68 -23.56 16.65
C TYR A 325 7.59 -24.37 17.95
N ARG A 326 8.02 -23.79 19.07
CA ARG A 326 7.99 -24.45 20.39
C ARG A 326 6.57 -24.88 20.77
N ASP A 327 5.60 -24.02 20.49
CA ASP A 327 4.20 -24.24 20.82
C ASP A 327 3.49 -25.10 19.75
N ARG A 328 4.22 -25.56 18.72
CA ARG A 328 3.74 -26.36 17.58
C ARG A 328 2.59 -25.69 16.80
N GLY A 329 2.57 -24.36 16.76
CA GLY A 329 1.55 -23.60 16.05
C GLY A 329 1.82 -23.53 14.55
N ALA A 330 0.77 -23.51 13.74
CA ALA A 330 0.90 -23.44 12.27
C ALA A 330 1.40 -22.07 11.75
N ARG A 331 1.71 -21.12 12.65
CA ARG A 331 2.31 -19.81 12.33
C ARG A 331 3.79 -19.90 12.01
N TYR A 332 4.43 -20.98 12.44
CA TYR A 332 5.84 -21.17 12.20
C TYR A 332 6.10 -21.42 10.71
N SER A 333 7.03 -20.66 10.14
CA SER A 333 7.53 -20.86 8.78
C SER A 333 9.06 -20.77 8.79
N PRO A 334 9.77 -21.78 8.25
CA PRO A 334 11.22 -21.74 8.16
C PRO A 334 11.71 -20.63 7.22
N ASP A 335 10.94 -20.30 6.18
CA ASP A 335 11.25 -19.19 5.27
C ASP A 335 11.17 -17.84 5.98
N VAL A 336 10.09 -17.60 6.75
CA VAL A 336 9.95 -16.36 7.52
C VAL A 336 11.06 -16.24 8.57
N LEU A 337 11.42 -17.34 9.24
CA LEU A 337 12.54 -17.38 10.17
C LEU A 337 13.85 -16.96 9.47
N ALA A 338 14.13 -17.54 8.30
CA ALA A 338 15.32 -17.26 7.52
C ALA A 338 15.36 -15.81 6.99
N ASP A 339 14.23 -15.30 6.50
CA ASP A 339 14.08 -13.90 6.08
C ASP A 339 14.39 -12.92 7.22
N LEU A 340 13.89 -13.19 8.43
CA LEU A 340 14.11 -12.34 9.61
C LEU A 340 15.57 -12.34 10.06
N ILE A 341 16.24 -13.50 10.05
CA ILE A 341 17.68 -13.60 10.35
C ILE A 341 18.48 -12.80 9.31
N ALA A 342 18.23 -13.04 8.02
CA ALA A 342 18.93 -12.35 6.93
C ALA A 342 18.69 -10.84 6.97
N GLU A 343 17.50 -10.40 7.37
CA GLU A 343 17.16 -8.99 7.51
C GLU A 343 18.00 -8.26 8.56
N LEU A 344 18.21 -8.86 9.73
CA LEU A 344 19.00 -8.23 10.80
C LEU A 344 20.45 -7.99 10.35
N PHE A 345 21.04 -8.97 9.66
CA PHE A 345 22.36 -8.82 9.05
C PHE A 345 22.37 -7.79 7.91
N ALA A 346 21.35 -7.79 7.04
CA ALA A 346 21.25 -6.84 5.94
C ALA A 346 21.19 -5.39 6.44
N ARG A 347 20.40 -5.12 7.48
CA ARG A 347 20.32 -3.78 8.10
C ARG A 347 21.65 -3.35 8.71
N HIS A 348 22.32 -4.24 9.43
CA HIS A 348 23.66 -3.99 9.98
C HIS A 348 24.67 -3.65 8.87
N ARG A 349 24.77 -4.49 7.85
CA ARG A 349 25.68 -4.30 6.70
C ARG A 349 25.40 -3.01 5.94
N ALA A 350 24.13 -2.68 5.73
CA ALA A 350 23.74 -1.47 5.00
C ALA A 350 24.12 -0.18 5.74
N VAL A 351 24.03 -0.16 7.07
CA VAL A 351 24.45 1.01 7.87
C VAL A 351 25.96 1.16 7.87
N ILE A 352 26.71 0.06 8.05
CA ILE A 352 28.18 0.08 8.03
C ILE A 352 28.72 0.51 6.67
N ALA A 353 28.15 -0.01 5.57
CA ALA A 353 28.57 0.35 4.23
C ALA A 353 28.10 1.74 3.79
N GLY A 354 26.92 2.18 4.27
CA GLY A 354 26.25 3.39 3.82
C GLY A 354 26.69 4.68 4.51
N GLY A 355 27.41 4.60 5.64
CA GLY A 355 28.16 5.68 6.30
C GLY A 355 27.42 6.96 6.71
N GLY A 356 26.13 7.12 6.36
CA GLY A 356 25.36 8.34 6.55
C GLY A 356 24.23 8.20 7.57
N THR A 357 24.00 9.26 8.33
CA THR A 357 22.88 9.40 9.28
C THR A 357 21.52 9.16 8.65
N ALA A 358 21.30 9.61 7.41
CA ALA A 358 20.03 9.41 6.72
C ALA A 358 19.80 7.95 6.30
N VAL A 359 20.85 7.25 5.86
CA VAL A 359 20.80 5.79 5.64
C VAL A 359 20.48 5.10 6.96
N ARG A 360 21.12 5.50 8.06
CA ARG A 360 20.83 4.98 9.40
C ARG A 360 19.36 5.20 9.80
N SER A 361 18.82 6.39 9.59
CA SER A 361 17.40 6.69 9.86
C SER A 361 16.46 5.80 9.05
N ARG A 362 16.71 5.65 7.75
CA ARG A 362 15.88 4.82 6.86
C ARG A 362 15.96 3.33 7.18
N VAL A 363 17.17 2.83 7.41
CA VAL A 363 17.46 1.40 7.61
C VAL A 363 17.16 0.93 9.04
N LEU A 364 17.31 1.79 10.05
CA LEU A 364 17.07 1.41 11.46
C LEU A 364 15.78 2.01 12.04
N GLY A 365 15.21 3.04 11.41
CA GLY A 365 14.00 3.70 11.89
C GLY A 365 14.26 4.58 13.13
N THR A 366 15.40 5.27 13.22
CA THR A 366 15.76 6.07 14.41
C THR A 366 14.82 7.26 14.64
N GLU A 367 14.28 7.83 13.56
CA GLU A 367 13.37 8.98 13.61
C GLU A 367 11.87 8.57 13.66
N GLU A 368 11.60 7.27 13.69
CA GLU A 368 10.25 6.73 13.69
C GLU A 368 9.67 6.73 15.11
N ALA A 369 8.53 7.42 15.26
CA ALA A 369 7.79 7.41 16.49
C ALA A 369 7.10 6.04 16.68
N ALA A 370 7.23 5.45 17.88
CA ALA A 370 6.58 4.17 18.19
C ALA A 370 5.07 4.24 17.96
N GLU A 371 4.43 5.28 18.50
CA GLU A 371 3.03 5.60 18.30
C GLU A 371 2.84 7.10 18.10
N THR A 372 2.00 7.47 17.14
CA THR A 372 1.60 8.84 16.80
C THR A 372 0.08 8.94 16.92
N PRO A 373 -0.43 9.70 17.91
CA PRO A 373 -1.86 10.01 18.00
C PRO A 373 -2.30 10.85 16.80
N LEU A 374 -3.28 10.36 16.08
CA LEU A 374 -3.93 11.04 14.97
C LEU A 374 -5.25 11.67 15.42
N ARG A 375 -5.60 12.81 14.83
CA ARG A 375 -6.85 13.52 15.07
C ARG A 375 -7.57 13.79 13.75
N ARG A 376 -8.90 13.63 13.73
CA ARG A 376 -9.75 13.93 12.55
C ARG A 376 -9.27 13.26 11.27
N VAL A 377 -9.07 11.95 11.32
CA VAL A 377 -8.59 11.19 10.17
C VAL A 377 -9.76 10.74 9.32
N ARG A 378 -9.67 11.02 8.02
CA ARG A 378 -10.49 10.40 6.99
C ARG A 378 -9.69 9.26 6.35
N LEU A 379 -10.30 8.08 6.31
CA LEU A 379 -9.74 6.83 5.83
C LEU A 379 -10.69 6.24 4.79
N ASP A 380 -10.26 6.16 3.55
CA ASP A 380 -11.01 5.53 2.47
C ASP A 380 -10.67 4.03 2.42
N GLY A 381 -11.68 3.17 2.50
CA GLY A 381 -11.51 1.71 2.48
C GLY A 381 -10.96 1.24 1.12
N LEU A 382 -9.86 0.49 1.18
CA LEU A 382 -9.15 -0.11 0.04
C LEU A 382 -9.28 -1.63 0.03
N GLY A 383 -10.25 -2.17 0.78
CA GLY A 383 -10.47 -3.61 0.90
C GLY A 383 -9.92 -4.25 2.16
N ALA A 384 -9.94 -5.58 2.17
CA ALA A 384 -9.50 -6.38 3.30
C ALA A 384 -8.83 -7.68 2.82
N ARG A 385 -7.99 -8.24 3.69
CA ARG A 385 -7.39 -9.57 3.57
C ARG A 385 -7.77 -10.39 4.80
N VAL A 386 -8.29 -11.58 4.59
CA VAL A 386 -8.60 -12.57 5.62
C VAL A 386 -7.57 -13.67 5.53
N THR A 387 -6.91 -13.94 6.64
CA THR A 387 -6.00 -15.07 6.79
C THR A 387 -6.41 -15.91 7.99
N ALA A 388 -6.09 -17.19 7.92
CA ALA A 388 -6.36 -18.12 9.00
C ALA A 388 -5.14 -18.96 9.28
N VAL A 389 -4.87 -19.14 10.57
CA VAL A 389 -3.88 -20.07 11.07
C VAL A 389 -4.51 -20.78 12.24
N ASP A 390 -4.68 -22.10 12.11
CA ASP A 390 -5.45 -22.92 13.05
C ASP A 390 -6.89 -22.38 13.23
N ASP A 391 -7.32 -22.20 14.46
CA ASP A 391 -8.58 -21.57 14.84
C ASP A 391 -8.48 -20.04 14.98
N GLU A 392 -7.35 -19.43 14.62
CA GLU A 392 -7.19 -17.98 14.63
C GLU A 392 -7.54 -17.38 13.27
N ARG A 393 -8.50 -16.46 13.25
CA ARG A 393 -8.88 -15.64 12.11
C ARG A 393 -8.29 -14.25 12.25
N ARG A 394 -7.49 -13.84 11.28
CA ARG A 394 -6.92 -12.49 11.19
C ARG A 394 -7.55 -11.76 10.02
N VAL A 395 -7.99 -10.54 10.28
CA VAL A 395 -8.48 -9.62 9.26
C VAL A 395 -7.61 -8.37 9.27
N GLU A 396 -7.08 -8.04 8.11
CA GLU A 396 -6.40 -6.77 7.83
C GLU A 396 -7.28 -5.93 6.92
N ILE A 397 -7.54 -4.69 7.31
CA ILE A 397 -8.35 -3.73 6.56
C ILE A 397 -7.42 -2.61 6.12
N PHE A 398 -7.38 -2.36 4.82
CA PHE A 398 -6.50 -1.37 4.21
C PHE A 398 -7.25 -0.05 4.03
N HIS A 399 -6.62 1.05 4.46
CA HIS A 399 -7.22 2.37 4.46
C HIS A 399 -6.30 3.37 3.75
N GLY A 400 -6.77 3.96 2.65
CA GLY A 400 -6.11 5.08 2.01
C GLY A 400 -6.34 6.36 2.81
N GLN A 401 -5.28 7.00 3.27
CA GLN A 401 -5.36 8.31 3.91
C GLN A 401 -4.96 9.38 2.88
N ALA A 402 -5.95 9.95 2.19
CA ALA A 402 -5.70 10.96 1.15
C ALA A 402 -4.92 12.19 1.65
N ALA A 403 -5.02 12.51 2.94
CA ALA A 403 -4.29 13.60 3.57
C ALA A 403 -2.77 13.38 3.51
N SER A 404 -2.29 12.19 3.88
CA SER A 404 -0.87 11.85 3.94
C SER A 404 -0.36 11.14 2.68
N GLY A 405 -1.24 10.58 1.85
CA GLY A 405 -0.86 9.77 0.69
C GLY A 405 -0.31 8.39 1.05
N VAL A 406 -0.60 7.90 2.26
CA VAL A 406 -0.15 6.57 2.72
C VAL A 406 -1.33 5.63 2.94
N VAL A 407 -1.06 4.33 2.93
CA VAL A 407 -2.00 3.29 3.36
C VAL A 407 -1.76 2.97 4.83
N LEU A 408 -2.83 3.02 5.62
CA LEU A 408 -2.86 2.55 7.01
C LEU A 408 -3.57 1.21 7.09
N VAL A 409 -3.18 0.35 8.04
CA VAL A 409 -3.76 -0.98 8.21
C VAL A 409 -4.40 -1.11 9.59
N SER A 410 -5.71 -1.34 9.63
CA SER A 410 -6.38 -1.82 10.85
C SER A 410 -6.33 -3.33 10.84
N HIS A 411 -5.74 -3.97 11.86
CA HIS A 411 -5.82 -5.43 11.99
C HIS A 411 -6.64 -5.84 13.20
N ARG A 412 -7.25 -7.02 13.12
CA ARG A 412 -7.89 -7.67 14.26
C ARG A 412 -7.80 -9.18 14.14
N GLN A 413 -7.69 -9.85 15.28
CA GLN A 413 -7.66 -11.30 15.35
C GLN A 413 -8.73 -11.82 16.30
N TRP A 414 -9.24 -13.01 16.00
CA TRP A 414 -10.21 -13.74 16.81
C TRP A 414 -9.90 -15.24 16.78
N THR A 415 -10.12 -15.92 17.90
CA THR A 415 -10.20 -17.38 17.93
C THR A 415 -11.62 -17.78 17.53
N ALA A 416 -11.79 -18.23 16.28
CA ALA A 416 -13.07 -18.60 15.68
C ALA A 416 -12.86 -19.42 14.40
N THR A 417 -13.89 -20.14 13.97
CA THR A 417 -13.86 -20.85 12.68
C THR A 417 -14.48 -20.06 11.52
N ASP A 418 -15.01 -18.86 11.80
CA ASP A 418 -15.64 -17.95 10.84
C ASP A 418 -14.85 -17.80 9.53
N ASP A 419 -15.57 -17.83 8.40
CA ASP A 419 -15.04 -17.47 7.09
C ASP A 419 -15.20 -15.95 6.83
N GLY A 420 -14.67 -15.48 5.71
CA GLY A 420 -14.75 -14.11 5.23
C GLY A 420 -16.17 -13.51 5.29
N PRO A 421 -17.19 -14.17 4.71
CA PRO A 421 -18.59 -13.76 4.84
C PRO A 421 -19.07 -13.59 6.28
N ALA A 422 -18.73 -14.50 7.18
CA ALA A 422 -19.10 -14.38 8.59
C ALA A 422 -18.35 -13.22 9.28
N LEU A 423 -17.05 -13.10 9.03
CA LEU A 423 -16.20 -12.02 9.55
C LEU A 423 -16.66 -10.64 9.07
N SER A 424 -17.19 -10.54 7.85
CA SER A 424 -17.70 -9.29 7.27
C SER A 424 -18.70 -8.55 8.18
N ARG A 425 -19.48 -9.31 8.96
CA ARG A 425 -20.53 -8.83 9.89
C ARG A 425 -20.00 -8.48 11.28
N ARG A 426 -18.79 -8.94 11.64
CA ARG A 426 -18.16 -8.59 12.93
C ARG A 426 -17.88 -7.09 12.97
N ARG A 427 -17.86 -6.54 14.19
CA ARG A 427 -17.66 -5.11 14.41
C ARG A 427 -16.25 -4.78 14.90
N LEU A 428 -15.72 -3.69 14.36
CA LEU A 428 -14.50 -3.03 14.81
C LEU A 428 -14.80 -1.54 14.96
N ALA A 429 -14.50 -0.96 16.13
CA ALA A 429 -14.77 0.45 16.44
C ALA A 429 -16.21 0.92 16.12
N GLY A 430 -17.19 0.04 16.32
CA GLY A 430 -18.62 0.36 16.14
C GLY A 430 -19.16 0.15 14.72
N ALA A 431 -18.32 -0.08 13.70
CA ALA A 431 -18.72 -0.39 12.32
C ALA A 431 -18.42 -1.85 11.96
N THR A 432 -19.09 -2.39 10.93
CA THR A 432 -18.79 -3.74 10.44
C THR A 432 -17.49 -3.76 9.64
N ILE A 433 -16.81 -4.91 9.58
CA ILE A 433 -15.60 -5.07 8.76
C ILE A 433 -15.89 -4.72 7.29
N ALA A 434 -17.02 -5.18 6.74
CA ALA A 434 -17.42 -4.85 5.37
C ALA A 434 -17.53 -3.33 5.13
N ALA A 435 -18.15 -2.61 6.07
CA ALA A 435 -18.30 -1.16 5.96
C ALA A 435 -16.95 -0.44 6.04
N LEU A 436 -16.03 -0.91 6.89
CA LEU A 436 -14.68 -0.34 7.00
C LEU A 436 -13.81 -0.63 5.78
N ALA A 437 -13.97 -1.80 5.16
CA ALA A 437 -13.20 -2.23 4.00
C ALA A 437 -13.64 -1.54 2.70
N ALA A 438 -14.94 -1.29 2.52
CA ALA A 438 -15.50 -0.72 1.28
C ALA A 438 -15.98 0.75 1.41
N GLY A 439 -16.11 1.27 2.63
CA GLY A 439 -16.63 2.61 2.90
C GLY A 439 -15.55 3.64 3.22
N THR A 440 -15.97 4.87 3.56
CA THR A 440 -15.08 5.90 4.12
C THR A 440 -15.32 6.02 5.62
N LEU A 441 -14.27 5.81 6.42
CA LEU A 441 -14.25 6.04 7.84
C LEU A 441 -13.77 7.47 8.16
N VAL A 442 -14.49 8.17 9.03
CA VAL A 442 -14.04 9.40 9.67
C VAL A 442 -13.97 9.16 11.17
N THR A 443 -12.80 9.41 11.76
CA THR A 443 -12.57 9.24 13.21
C THR A 443 -11.89 10.45 13.82
N GLU A 444 -12.36 10.87 14.99
CA GLU A 444 -11.74 11.95 15.78
C GLU A 444 -10.46 11.50 16.51
N SER A 445 -10.28 10.20 16.74
CA SER A 445 -9.15 9.66 17.52
C SER A 445 -8.71 8.30 16.98
N ALA A 446 -7.44 8.23 16.58
CA ALA A 446 -6.77 6.99 16.21
C ALA A 446 -5.30 7.06 16.62
N ILE A 447 -4.64 5.91 16.75
CA ILE A 447 -3.21 5.83 17.03
C ILE A 447 -2.55 5.10 15.87
N ARG A 448 -1.54 5.72 15.26
CA ARG A 448 -0.71 5.12 14.22
C ARG A 448 0.61 4.65 14.82
N SER A 449 1.05 3.45 14.46
CA SER A 449 2.42 2.98 14.75
C SER A 449 3.38 3.28 13.59
N ALA A 450 4.69 3.16 13.83
CA ALA A 450 5.73 3.27 12.79
C ALA A 450 5.48 2.35 11.58
N SER A 451 5.02 1.10 11.81
CA SER A 451 4.68 0.13 10.76
C SER A 451 3.40 0.45 9.96
N ARG A 452 2.83 1.65 10.17
CA ARG A 452 1.55 2.15 9.63
C ARG A 452 0.33 1.32 10.02
N SER A 453 0.42 0.52 11.08
CA SER A 453 -0.78 -0.04 11.69
C SER A 453 -1.55 1.07 12.42
N VAL A 454 -2.88 1.07 12.29
CA VAL A 454 -3.77 2.04 12.93
C VAL A 454 -4.71 1.35 13.91
N ARG A 455 -4.73 1.86 15.14
CA ARG A 455 -5.66 1.44 16.19
C ARG A 455 -6.74 2.50 16.32
N LEU A 456 -7.97 2.12 15.98
CA LEU A 456 -9.14 2.95 16.19
C LEU A 456 -9.52 2.93 17.68
N THR A 457 -9.43 4.06 18.35
CA THR A 457 -9.82 4.17 19.76
C THR A 457 -11.31 4.45 19.87
N ALA A 458 -12.07 3.53 20.48
CA ALA A 458 -13.45 3.77 20.81
C ALA A 458 -13.53 4.52 22.16
N SER A 459 -14.08 5.74 22.17
CA SER A 459 -14.45 6.44 23.41
C SER A 459 -15.85 7.02 23.28
N ARG A 460 -16.54 7.27 24.40
CA ARG A 460 -17.88 7.89 24.41
C ARG A 460 -17.90 9.28 23.73
N VAL A 461 -16.74 9.92 23.58
CA VAL A 461 -16.57 11.26 23.00
C VAL A 461 -16.03 11.21 21.56
N ALA A 462 -15.20 10.23 21.22
CA ALA A 462 -14.64 10.06 19.88
C ALA A 462 -15.58 9.24 19.00
N LYS A 463 -16.44 9.93 18.23
CA LYS A 463 -17.35 9.29 17.27
C LYS A 463 -16.56 8.85 16.03
N SER A 464 -16.56 7.55 15.76
CA SER A 464 -16.20 7.00 14.45
C SER A 464 -17.47 6.86 13.63
N THR A 465 -17.48 7.39 12.41
CA THR A 465 -18.61 7.26 11.48
C THR A 465 -18.10 6.69 10.17
N VAL A 466 -18.82 5.71 9.63
CA VAL A 466 -18.52 5.11 8.33
C VAL A 466 -19.65 5.44 7.38
N THR A 467 -19.30 5.99 6.22
CA THR A 467 -20.24 6.25 5.12
C THR A 467 -19.98 5.26 3.99
N ALA A 468 -21.04 4.75 3.37
CA ALA A 468 -20.91 3.95 2.16
C ALA A 468 -20.16 4.76 1.08
N SER A 469 -19.31 4.07 0.33
CA SER A 469 -18.56 4.63 -0.79
C SER A 469 -18.86 3.80 -2.04
N THR A 470 -18.84 4.45 -3.20
CA THR A 470 -18.97 3.79 -4.51
C THR A 470 -17.62 3.55 -5.16
N GLY A 471 -16.56 3.43 -4.34
CA GLY A 471 -15.19 3.34 -4.83
C GLY A 471 -14.72 4.62 -5.54
N ALA A 472 -15.05 5.79 -4.97
CA ALA A 472 -14.69 7.11 -5.49
C ALA A 472 -13.19 7.43 -5.28
N TRP A 473 -12.34 6.52 -5.74
CA TRP A 473 -10.89 6.57 -5.59
C TRP A 473 -10.21 7.53 -6.57
N GLU A 474 -10.96 8.17 -7.47
CA GLU A 474 -10.49 9.25 -8.34
C GLU A 474 -9.92 10.46 -7.59
N HIS A 475 -10.32 10.62 -6.32
CA HIS A 475 -9.85 11.71 -5.46
C HIS A 475 -8.64 11.33 -4.60
N LEU A 476 -8.14 10.11 -4.70
CA LEU A 476 -6.91 9.72 -4.03
C LEU A 476 -5.70 10.44 -4.67
N PRO A 477 -4.69 10.82 -3.87
CA PRO A 477 -3.48 11.43 -4.40
C PRO A 477 -2.71 10.44 -5.29
N SER A 478 -1.87 10.96 -6.18
CA SER A 478 -0.99 10.17 -7.06
C SER A 478 -0.07 9.20 -6.33
N ALA A 479 0.25 9.46 -5.05
CA ALA A 479 1.01 8.54 -4.20
C ALA A 479 0.28 7.22 -3.93
N LEU A 480 -1.06 7.22 -3.95
CA LEU A 480 -1.88 6.03 -3.73
C LEU A 480 -2.50 5.49 -5.02
N ARG A 481 -2.72 6.36 -6.01
CA ARG A 481 -3.37 6.02 -7.29
C ARG A 481 -2.36 5.98 -8.43
N VAL A 482 -2.25 4.82 -9.07
CA VAL A 482 -1.37 4.55 -10.21
C VAL A 482 -2.20 4.55 -11.50
N HIS A 483 -1.81 5.42 -12.44
CA HIS A 483 -2.44 5.57 -13.77
C HIS A 483 -1.46 5.31 -14.92
N ASP A 484 -0.15 5.23 -14.62
CA ASP A 484 0.93 4.87 -15.55
C ASP A 484 1.68 3.69 -14.92
N TYR A 485 1.45 2.50 -15.46
CA TYR A 485 2.01 1.26 -14.94
C TYR A 485 3.51 1.16 -15.23
N ALA A 486 3.98 1.66 -16.36
CA ALA A 486 5.40 1.62 -16.72
C ALA A 486 6.23 2.51 -15.77
N LYS A 487 5.74 3.72 -15.48
CA LYS A 487 6.37 4.61 -14.49
C LYS A 487 6.42 3.96 -13.12
N PHE A 488 5.31 3.38 -12.67
CA PHE A 488 5.27 2.74 -11.35
C PHE A 488 6.17 1.50 -11.28
N ALA A 489 6.28 0.72 -12.36
CA ALA A 489 7.23 -0.39 -12.44
C ALA A 489 8.68 0.10 -12.27
N ALA A 490 9.06 1.19 -12.94
CA ALA A 490 10.38 1.80 -12.78
C ALA A 490 10.62 2.32 -11.35
N GLU A 491 9.59 2.88 -10.70
CA GLU A 491 9.66 3.29 -9.29
C GLU A 491 9.88 2.09 -8.35
N LEU A 492 9.23 0.95 -8.60
CA LEU A 492 9.44 -0.29 -7.85
C LEU A 492 10.85 -0.85 -8.06
N ASP A 493 11.34 -0.86 -9.30
CA ASP A 493 12.68 -1.36 -9.65
C ASP A 493 13.80 -0.48 -9.03
N ALA A 494 13.52 0.79 -8.78
CA ALA A 494 14.43 1.73 -8.11
C ALA A 494 14.42 1.62 -6.57
N MET A 495 13.51 0.84 -5.97
CA MET A 495 13.45 0.71 -4.52
C MET A 495 14.65 -0.07 -3.96
N PRO A 496 15.10 0.26 -2.72
CA PRO A 496 16.07 -0.57 -2.02
C PRO A 496 15.54 -2.01 -1.83
N PRO A 497 16.43 -3.01 -1.73
CA PRO A 497 16.04 -4.39 -1.45
C PRO A 497 15.16 -4.50 -0.20
N ARG A 498 14.19 -5.43 -0.22
CA ARG A 498 13.19 -5.61 0.84
C ARG A 498 13.75 -5.63 2.27
N PRO A 499 14.86 -6.31 2.58
CA PRO A 499 15.38 -6.39 3.96
C PRO A 499 15.80 -5.05 4.57
N VAL A 500 16.17 -4.05 3.76
CA VAL A 500 16.63 -2.74 4.26
C VAL A 500 15.57 -1.65 4.15
N ARG A 501 14.39 -1.97 3.60
CA ARG A 501 13.24 -1.06 3.57
C ARG A 501 12.61 -0.91 4.97
N ALA A 502 11.77 0.11 5.12
CA ALA A 502 10.95 0.27 6.32
C ALA A 502 9.99 -0.92 6.47
N ARG A 503 9.75 -1.42 7.70
CA ARG A 503 8.80 -2.52 7.97
C ARG A 503 7.36 -2.01 8.01
N VAL A 504 6.89 -1.50 6.88
CA VAL A 504 5.53 -0.96 6.73
C VAL A 504 4.60 -2.05 6.19
N ARG A 505 3.48 -2.31 6.88
CA ARG A 505 2.55 -3.42 6.53
C ARG A 505 1.91 -3.31 5.13
N ALA A 506 1.74 -2.08 4.63
CA ALA A 506 1.06 -1.82 3.37
C ALA A 506 1.91 -0.94 2.42
N ASP A 507 3.23 -1.13 2.44
CA ASP A 507 4.16 -0.27 1.68
C ASP A 507 3.89 -0.30 0.16
N LEU A 508 3.50 -1.47 -0.35
CA LEU A 508 3.25 -1.72 -1.78
C LEU A 508 1.76 -1.79 -2.14
N VAL A 509 0.89 -1.34 -1.24
CA VAL A 509 -0.55 -1.28 -1.54
C VAL A 509 -0.86 -0.01 -2.32
N ARG A 510 -1.37 -0.15 -3.54
CA ARG A 510 -1.84 0.98 -4.36
C ARG A 510 -3.19 0.67 -4.98
N VAL A 511 -3.76 1.69 -5.63
CA VAL A 511 -4.97 1.62 -6.42
C VAL A 511 -4.59 1.81 -7.89
N LEU A 512 -4.75 0.77 -8.71
CA LEU A 512 -4.52 0.83 -10.15
C LEU A 512 -5.79 1.27 -10.87
N GLU A 513 -5.66 2.21 -11.79
CA GLU A 513 -6.74 2.63 -12.70
C GLU A 513 -6.84 1.69 -13.90
N ILE A 514 -8.02 1.11 -14.11
CA ILE A 514 -8.29 0.18 -15.21
C ILE A 514 -8.89 0.95 -16.39
N ALA A 515 -8.16 1.01 -17.49
CA ALA A 515 -8.70 1.46 -18.77
C ALA A 515 -9.39 0.31 -19.51
N GLU A 516 -8.77 -0.88 -19.52
CA GLU A 516 -9.24 -2.07 -20.22
C GLU A 516 -8.97 -3.34 -19.40
N VAL A 517 -9.87 -4.31 -19.47
CA VAL A 517 -9.68 -5.67 -18.95
C VAL A 517 -9.43 -6.61 -20.12
N GLY A 518 -8.33 -7.34 -20.07
CA GLY A 518 -7.90 -8.30 -21.08
C GLY A 518 -8.32 -9.74 -20.76
N GLU A 519 -7.50 -10.68 -21.22
CA GLU A 519 -7.76 -12.11 -21.06
C GLU A 519 -7.74 -12.56 -19.60
N SER A 520 -8.53 -13.60 -19.32
CA SER A 520 -8.57 -14.27 -18.03
C SER A 520 -8.19 -15.74 -18.19
N HIS A 521 -7.36 -16.23 -17.30
CA HIS A 521 -6.89 -17.61 -17.28
C HIS A 521 -7.03 -18.18 -15.87
N TYR A 522 -7.56 -19.39 -15.78
CA TYR A 522 -7.68 -20.13 -14.53
C TYR A 522 -6.79 -21.36 -14.59
N ALA A 523 -5.83 -21.45 -13.67
CA ALA A 523 -4.94 -22.59 -13.51
C ALA A 523 -5.53 -23.54 -12.45
N PRO A 524 -6.09 -24.72 -12.83
CA PRO A 524 -6.79 -25.60 -11.88
C PRO A 524 -5.84 -26.20 -10.83
N GLY A 525 -4.62 -26.55 -11.22
CA GLY A 525 -3.62 -27.12 -10.31
C GLY A 525 -3.17 -26.16 -9.21
N ALA A 526 -3.08 -24.87 -9.54
CA ALA A 526 -2.72 -23.81 -8.58
C ALA A 526 -3.96 -23.18 -7.90
N GLN A 527 -5.18 -23.55 -8.32
CA GLN A 527 -6.43 -22.89 -7.95
C GLN A 527 -6.34 -21.36 -8.03
N ARG A 528 -5.76 -20.87 -9.14
CA ARG A 528 -5.36 -19.48 -9.32
C ARG A 528 -6.04 -18.89 -10.54
N LEU A 529 -6.69 -17.74 -10.35
CA LEU A 529 -7.22 -16.89 -11.40
C LEU A 529 -6.22 -15.77 -11.70
N THR A 530 -5.92 -15.59 -12.98
CA THR A 530 -5.09 -14.51 -13.53
C THR A 530 -5.92 -13.70 -14.51
N VAL A 531 -5.92 -12.38 -14.41
CA VAL A 531 -6.63 -11.48 -15.33
C VAL A 531 -5.73 -10.33 -15.73
N GLN A 532 -5.54 -10.09 -17.03
CA GLN A 532 -4.76 -8.96 -17.51
C GLN A 532 -5.59 -7.67 -17.44
N ILE A 533 -4.97 -6.57 -17.01
CA ILE A 533 -5.56 -5.22 -17.04
C ILE A 533 -4.58 -4.26 -17.71
N ARG A 534 -5.10 -3.20 -18.34
CA ARG A 534 -4.31 -2.15 -18.98
C ARG A 534 -4.63 -0.77 -18.44
N ASP A 535 -3.61 0.08 -18.40
CA ASP A 535 -3.77 1.51 -18.16
C ASP A 535 -4.19 2.25 -19.45
N SER A 536 -4.44 3.56 -19.35
CA SER A 536 -4.84 4.38 -20.49
C SER A 536 -3.76 4.54 -21.58
N LEU A 537 -2.52 4.14 -21.27
CA LEU A 537 -1.37 4.18 -22.17
C LEU A 537 -1.10 2.81 -22.82
N GLY A 538 -1.88 1.78 -22.47
CA GLY A 538 -1.75 0.43 -23.00
C GLY A 538 -0.74 -0.46 -22.25
N ASN A 539 -0.14 0.02 -21.16
CA ASN A 539 0.76 -0.80 -20.35
C ASN A 539 -0.04 -1.83 -19.55
N THR A 540 0.53 -3.03 -19.35
CA THR A 540 -0.16 -4.16 -18.75
C THR A 540 0.20 -4.38 -17.28
N ALA A 541 -0.77 -4.87 -16.50
CA ALA A 541 -0.58 -5.47 -15.19
C ALA A 541 -1.45 -6.73 -15.08
N THR A 542 -1.08 -7.66 -14.21
CA THR A 542 -1.81 -8.92 -14.00
C THR A 542 -2.42 -8.96 -12.61
N VAL A 543 -3.74 -9.07 -12.55
CA VAL A 543 -4.47 -9.35 -11.31
C VAL A 543 -4.39 -10.85 -11.02
N VAL A 544 -3.87 -11.22 -9.85
CA VAL A 544 -3.72 -12.62 -9.42
C VAL A 544 -4.53 -12.86 -8.16
N ALA A 545 -5.46 -13.80 -8.21
CA ALA A 545 -6.23 -14.26 -7.07
C ALA A 545 -6.09 -15.78 -6.91
N THR A 546 -5.72 -16.23 -5.72
CA THR A 546 -5.61 -17.66 -5.38
C THR A 546 -6.71 -18.05 -4.41
N HIS A 547 -7.32 -19.22 -4.63
CA HIS A 547 -8.33 -19.78 -3.74
C HIS A 547 -7.84 -19.84 -2.28
N SER A 548 -8.74 -19.58 -1.35
CA SER A 548 -8.48 -19.69 0.09
C SER A 548 -9.72 -20.20 0.80
N ALA A 549 -9.56 -21.22 1.65
CA ALA A 549 -10.68 -21.82 2.37
C ALA A 549 -11.44 -20.83 3.27
N VAL A 550 -10.77 -19.78 3.77
CA VAL A 550 -11.39 -18.74 4.58
C VAL A 550 -12.00 -17.60 3.77
N ALA A 551 -11.84 -17.61 2.46
CA ALA A 551 -12.47 -16.67 1.53
C ALA A 551 -13.08 -17.46 0.34
N PRO A 552 -14.16 -18.22 0.59
CA PRO A 552 -14.65 -19.22 -0.35
C PRO A 552 -15.07 -18.64 -1.71
N ALA A 553 -15.59 -17.41 -1.75
CA ALA A 553 -16.02 -16.75 -2.98
C ALA A 553 -14.97 -15.82 -3.60
N ARG A 554 -13.69 -15.88 -3.17
CA ARG A 554 -12.66 -14.94 -3.62
C ARG A 554 -12.50 -14.92 -5.14
N LEU A 555 -12.38 -16.10 -5.76
CA LEU A 555 -12.16 -16.21 -7.20
C LEU A 555 -13.37 -15.72 -7.99
N ASP A 556 -14.58 -16.14 -7.60
CA ASP A 556 -15.83 -15.73 -8.23
C ASP A 556 -16.06 -14.22 -8.12
N ALA A 557 -15.73 -13.64 -6.96
CA ALA A 557 -15.84 -12.20 -6.74
C ALA A 557 -14.89 -11.39 -7.63
N VAL A 558 -13.65 -11.85 -7.81
CA VAL A 558 -12.68 -11.21 -8.72
C VAL A 558 -13.13 -11.35 -10.17
N ALA A 559 -13.53 -12.55 -10.59
CA ALA A 559 -14.03 -12.80 -11.94
C ALA A 559 -15.26 -11.94 -12.27
N ALA A 560 -16.26 -11.93 -11.39
CA ALA A 560 -17.50 -11.15 -11.57
C ALA A 560 -17.27 -9.63 -11.56
N ALA A 561 -16.26 -9.15 -10.82
CA ALA A 561 -15.91 -7.73 -10.81
C ALA A 561 -15.22 -7.30 -12.11
N LEU A 562 -14.29 -8.11 -12.63
CA LEU A 562 -13.48 -7.76 -13.80
C LEU A 562 -14.17 -8.08 -15.13
N ASN A 563 -15.05 -9.08 -15.20
CA ASN A 563 -15.80 -9.42 -16.41
C ASN A 563 -17.01 -8.48 -16.69
N GLY A 564 -17.21 -7.45 -15.86
CA GLY A 564 -18.29 -6.49 -16.01
C GLY A 564 -19.64 -6.88 -15.38
N THR A 565 -19.76 -8.05 -14.73
CA THR A 565 -21.03 -8.46 -14.07
C THR A 565 -21.44 -7.49 -12.96
N ARG A 566 -20.46 -6.87 -12.30
CA ARG A 566 -20.66 -5.81 -11.29
C ARG A 566 -20.58 -4.40 -11.88
N GLY A 567 -20.79 -4.25 -13.19
CA GLY A 567 -20.64 -2.99 -13.91
C GLY A 567 -19.20 -2.72 -14.36
N ARG A 568 -18.93 -1.51 -14.87
CA ARG A 568 -17.61 -1.21 -15.46
C ARG A 568 -16.52 -1.18 -14.37
N PRO A 569 -15.51 -2.07 -14.41
CA PRO A 569 -14.40 -2.01 -13.47
C PRO A 569 -13.57 -0.75 -13.75
N ARG A 570 -13.31 0.02 -12.70
CA ARG A 570 -12.58 1.29 -12.77
C ARG A 570 -11.25 1.23 -12.02
N TYR A 571 -11.20 0.51 -10.92
CA TYR A 571 -9.99 0.43 -10.11
C TYR A 571 -9.81 -0.91 -9.41
N VAL A 572 -8.56 -1.30 -9.17
CA VAL A 572 -8.19 -2.43 -8.29
C VAL A 572 -7.24 -1.93 -7.21
N ALA A 573 -7.62 -2.12 -5.95
CA ALA A 573 -6.76 -1.88 -4.80
C ALA A 573 -6.15 -3.20 -4.33
N GLY A 574 -4.85 -3.24 -4.11
CA GLY A 574 -4.15 -4.48 -3.78
C GLY A 574 -2.66 -4.27 -3.53
N SER A 575 -1.99 -5.30 -3.04
CA SER A 575 -0.53 -5.32 -2.93
C SER A 575 0.10 -5.62 -4.29
N ILE A 576 1.10 -4.83 -4.67
CA ILE A 576 1.76 -4.94 -5.97
C ILE A 576 3.19 -5.46 -5.79
N HIS A 577 3.62 -6.31 -6.70
CA HIS A 577 5.01 -6.74 -6.81
C HIS A 577 5.40 -6.88 -8.29
N ARG A 578 6.70 -7.07 -8.51
CA ARG A 578 7.28 -7.41 -9.81
C ARG A 578 7.31 -8.93 -9.93
N SER A 579 6.93 -9.45 -11.09
CA SER A 579 7.13 -10.86 -11.44
C SER A 579 7.09 -11.01 -12.96
N GLY A 580 7.97 -11.84 -13.52
CA GLY A 580 8.09 -12.08 -14.97
C GLY A 580 8.34 -10.81 -15.79
N GLY A 581 8.95 -9.77 -15.20
CA GLY A 581 9.12 -8.46 -15.81
C GLY A 581 7.85 -7.59 -15.87
N GLY A 582 6.70 -8.10 -15.43
CA GLY A 582 5.41 -7.40 -15.35
C GLY A 582 5.07 -6.84 -13.97
N LEU A 583 3.97 -6.11 -13.88
CA LEU A 583 3.35 -5.76 -12.60
C LEU A 583 2.30 -6.81 -12.24
N VAL A 584 2.35 -7.32 -11.02
CA VAL A 584 1.37 -8.26 -10.48
C VAL A 584 0.68 -7.64 -9.27
N ILE A 585 -0.65 -7.69 -9.24
CA ILE A 585 -1.47 -7.19 -8.12
C ILE A 585 -2.31 -8.32 -7.50
N ASP A 586 -2.20 -8.48 -6.19
CA ASP A 586 -3.09 -9.34 -5.39
C ASP A 586 -4.24 -8.47 -4.83
N PRO A 587 -5.49 -8.64 -5.31
CA PRO A 587 -6.57 -7.68 -5.08
C PRO A 587 -7.16 -7.78 -3.66
N TYR A 588 -7.26 -6.65 -2.96
CA TYR A 588 -8.01 -6.49 -1.72
C TYR A 588 -9.41 -5.94 -1.94
N ALA A 589 -9.59 -5.10 -2.95
CA ALA A 589 -10.90 -4.62 -3.40
C ALA A 589 -10.88 -4.20 -4.87
N ILE A 590 -12.04 -4.29 -5.52
CA ILE A 590 -12.24 -3.89 -6.91
C ILE A 590 -13.42 -2.92 -6.97
N ALA A 591 -13.18 -1.71 -7.47
CA ALA A 591 -14.23 -0.72 -7.66
C ALA A 591 -14.82 -0.87 -9.07
N ALA A 592 -16.10 -1.18 -9.13
CA ALA A 592 -16.91 -1.23 -10.34
C ALA A 592 -18.12 -0.30 -10.20
N ASP A 593 -19.32 -0.71 -10.58
CA ASP A 593 -20.55 0.05 -10.33
C ASP A 593 -21.11 -0.31 -8.94
N GLY A 594 -21.41 0.70 -8.13
CA GLY A 594 -21.85 0.52 -6.74
C GLY A 594 -20.70 0.40 -5.74
N PRO A 595 -20.91 -0.26 -4.58
CA PRO A 595 -19.88 -0.39 -3.56
C PRO A 595 -18.73 -1.30 -4.02
N PRO A 596 -17.47 -1.03 -3.61
CA PRO A 596 -16.34 -1.87 -3.95
C PRO A 596 -16.56 -3.34 -3.57
N VAL A 597 -16.23 -4.24 -4.49
CA VAL A 597 -16.21 -5.68 -4.25
C VAL A 597 -14.97 -6.00 -3.42
N VAL A 598 -15.14 -6.60 -2.25
CA VAL A 598 -14.05 -7.05 -1.38
C VAL A 598 -13.97 -8.57 -1.46
N PRO A 599 -13.07 -9.16 -2.27
CA PRO A 599 -13.08 -10.59 -2.57
C PRO A 599 -13.07 -11.49 -1.31
N ASP A 600 -12.28 -11.11 -0.31
CA ASP A 600 -12.12 -11.87 0.93
C ASP A 600 -13.33 -11.86 1.85
N LEU A 601 -14.30 -10.96 1.63
CA LEU A 601 -15.51 -10.85 2.42
C LEU A 601 -16.77 -11.24 1.63
N ALA A 602 -16.61 -11.62 0.36
CA ALA A 602 -17.70 -11.89 -0.55
C ALA A 602 -18.37 -13.23 -0.24
N SER A 603 -19.69 -13.28 -0.38
CA SER A 603 -20.48 -14.49 -0.11
C SER A 603 -20.63 -15.34 -1.38
N PRO A 604 -20.53 -16.67 -1.32
CA PRO A 604 -20.83 -17.54 -2.46
C PRO A 604 -22.26 -17.34 -2.98
N ALA A 605 -23.20 -16.96 -2.12
CA ALA A 605 -24.58 -16.67 -2.51
C ALA A 605 -24.70 -15.46 -3.47
N ASP A 606 -23.68 -14.61 -3.55
CA ASP A 606 -23.66 -13.44 -4.43
C ASP A 606 -23.31 -13.81 -5.88
N PHE A 607 -22.87 -15.05 -6.14
CA PHE A 607 -22.42 -15.52 -7.45
C PHE A 607 -23.05 -16.90 -7.74
N PRO A 608 -24.03 -16.99 -8.66
CA PRO A 608 -24.55 -18.28 -9.07
C PRO A 608 -23.42 -19.10 -9.70
N THR A 609 -23.32 -20.38 -9.32
CA THR A 609 -22.29 -21.29 -9.80
C THR A 609 -22.26 -21.28 -11.33
N LEU A 610 -21.12 -20.94 -11.92
CA LEU A 610 -20.92 -21.09 -13.35
C LEU A 610 -20.94 -22.59 -13.67
N THR A 611 -21.95 -23.04 -14.40
CA THR A 611 -21.94 -24.37 -15.00
C THR A 611 -20.83 -24.38 -16.05
N VAL A 612 -19.67 -24.95 -15.69
CA VAL A 612 -18.58 -25.14 -16.64
C VAL A 612 -19.01 -26.22 -17.62
N THR A 613 -19.55 -25.82 -18.77
CA THR A 613 -19.58 -26.67 -19.94
C THR A 613 -18.16 -26.84 -20.43
N HIS A 614 -17.53 -27.96 -20.09
CA HIS A 614 -16.30 -28.38 -20.75
C HIS A 614 -16.58 -28.50 -22.26
N PRO A 615 -15.80 -27.85 -23.14
CA PRO A 615 -15.79 -28.27 -24.55
C PRO A 615 -15.35 -29.72 -24.56
N ALA A 616 -16.14 -30.58 -25.21
CA ALA A 616 -15.83 -32.00 -25.34
C ALA A 616 -14.45 -32.15 -25.99
N GLY A 617 -13.44 -32.45 -25.18
CA GLY A 617 -12.16 -32.94 -25.68
C GLY A 617 -12.39 -34.26 -26.43
N PRO A 618 -11.55 -34.60 -27.42
CA PRO A 618 -11.66 -35.87 -28.12
C PRO A 618 -11.59 -37.03 -27.10
N PRO A 619 -12.39 -38.09 -27.27
CA PRO A 619 -12.55 -39.12 -26.25
C PRO A 619 -11.21 -39.80 -25.97
N ALA A 620 -10.79 -39.78 -24.69
CA ALA A 620 -9.70 -40.59 -24.20
C ALA A 620 -10.06 -42.07 -24.38
N ALA A 621 -9.14 -42.85 -24.96
CA ALA A 621 -9.25 -44.29 -25.04
C ALA A 621 -9.26 -44.89 -23.62
N SER A 622 -10.45 -45.28 -23.16
CA SER A 622 -10.64 -45.99 -21.90
C SER A 622 -10.17 -47.43 -22.06
N SER A 623 -9.02 -47.76 -21.46
CA SER A 623 -8.67 -49.15 -21.17
C SER A 623 -9.44 -49.58 -19.92
N ALA A 624 -10.55 -50.28 -20.14
CA ALA A 624 -11.36 -50.88 -19.09
C ALA A 624 -10.56 -51.96 -18.33
N LEU A 625 -10.45 -51.80 -17.01
CA LEU A 625 -10.22 -52.91 -16.08
C LEU A 625 -11.59 -53.45 -15.66
N PRO A 626 -11.83 -54.78 -15.68
CA PRO A 626 -13.14 -55.32 -15.32
C PRO A 626 -13.35 -55.28 -13.80
N ALA A 627 -14.55 -54.83 -13.43
CA ALA A 627 -15.09 -54.91 -12.08
C ALA A 627 -15.38 -56.37 -11.68
N ALA A 628 -15.19 -56.68 -10.40
CA ALA A 628 -15.75 -57.86 -9.75
C ALA A 628 -16.63 -57.40 -8.58
N ASP A 629 -17.85 -57.93 -8.57
CA ASP A 629 -18.99 -57.65 -7.70
C ASP A 629 -18.80 -58.08 -6.22
N ASP A 630 -19.59 -57.43 -5.37
CA ASP A 630 -19.74 -57.60 -3.93
C ASP A 630 -20.33 -58.97 -3.48
N GLY A 631 -19.98 -59.39 -2.25
CA GLY A 631 -20.68 -60.48 -1.55
C GLY A 631 -20.19 -60.75 -0.11
N LEU A 632 -20.97 -60.30 0.87
CA LEU A 632 -20.82 -60.50 2.32
C LEU A 632 -20.84 -61.98 2.77
N SER A 633 -20.01 -62.36 3.78
CA SER A 633 -20.46 -62.99 5.04
C SER A 633 -19.30 -63.56 5.90
N SER A 634 -19.25 -63.10 7.15
CA SER A 634 -19.02 -63.81 8.44
C SER A 634 -18.28 -65.17 8.50
N GLY A 635 -17.26 -65.27 9.38
CA GLY A 635 -16.88 -66.53 10.05
C GLY A 635 -15.40 -66.71 10.43
N ASP A 636 -15.14 -66.72 11.75
CA ASP A 636 -14.13 -67.50 12.51
C ASP A 636 -12.59 -67.30 12.42
N VAL A 637 -12.05 -66.68 13.50
CA VAL A 637 -11.07 -67.20 14.49
C VAL A 637 -9.84 -68.05 14.03
N LEU A 638 -8.65 -67.38 14.02
CA LEU A 638 -7.29 -67.76 14.53
C LEU A 638 -6.55 -69.05 14.03
N PRO A 639 -5.20 -69.21 14.24
CA PRO A 639 -4.07 -68.25 14.24
C PRO A 639 -2.73 -68.78 13.62
N VAL A 640 -1.65 -67.97 13.73
CA VAL A 640 -0.21 -68.34 13.91
C VAL A 640 0.62 -68.83 12.69
N SER A 641 1.61 -68.02 12.28
CA SER A 641 3.07 -68.33 12.34
C SER A 641 3.92 -67.46 11.40
N ALA A 642 4.95 -66.82 11.96
CA ALA A 642 6.16 -66.42 11.22
C ALA A 642 7.04 -67.68 10.96
N PRO A 643 7.99 -67.62 10.00
CA PRO A 643 9.35 -67.29 10.40
C PRO A 643 10.16 -66.46 9.36
N HIS A 644 11.39 -66.17 9.76
CA HIS A 644 12.35 -65.14 9.33
C HIS A 644 13.38 -65.73 8.29
N PRO A 645 14.57 -65.13 8.02
CA PRO A 645 15.03 -64.66 6.70
C PRO A 645 16.25 -65.42 6.09
N ALA A 646 16.61 -65.11 4.84
CA ALA A 646 17.92 -65.30 4.17
C ALA A 646 17.75 -64.89 2.67
N ALA A 647 18.71 -64.44 1.85
CA ALA A 647 20.11 -64.06 1.94
C ALA A 647 20.46 -63.27 0.65
N ALA A 648 21.64 -62.64 0.64
CA ALA A 648 22.22 -61.83 -0.42
C ALA A 648 22.53 -62.58 -1.74
N SER A 649 22.60 -61.84 -2.86
CA SER A 649 23.67 -61.94 -3.88
C SER A 649 23.60 -60.82 -4.94
N ASP A 650 24.73 -60.14 -5.10
CA ASP A 650 25.39 -59.65 -6.33
C ASP A 650 24.65 -59.66 -7.67
N MET A 651 24.69 -58.53 -8.41
CA MET A 651 25.44 -58.42 -9.67
C MET A 651 25.23 -57.08 -10.43
N ALA A 652 26.35 -56.41 -10.69
CA ALA A 652 26.83 -55.81 -11.95
C ALA A 652 25.96 -54.89 -12.85
N LEU A 653 26.55 -53.71 -13.11
CA LEU A 653 26.29 -52.72 -14.16
C LEU A 653 26.50 -53.25 -15.60
N PRO A 654 26.06 -52.48 -16.61
CA PRO A 654 26.93 -52.26 -17.77
C PRO A 654 27.12 -50.76 -18.12
N VAL A 655 28.36 -50.46 -18.50
CA VAL A 655 28.86 -49.26 -19.16
C VAL A 655 28.64 -49.39 -20.68
N VAL A 656 28.31 -48.31 -21.37
CA VAL A 656 28.54 -48.17 -22.82
C VAL A 656 29.16 -46.79 -23.10
N GLU A 657 30.37 -46.80 -23.62
CA GLU A 657 31.11 -45.67 -24.17
C GLU A 657 30.70 -45.42 -25.64
N GLY A 658 30.87 -44.17 -26.09
CA GLY A 658 30.83 -43.81 -27.51
C GLY A 658 31.53 -42.47 -27.74
N GLU A 659 32.81 -42.54 -28.13
CA GLU A 659 33.63 -41.40 -28.57
C GLU A 659 33.28 -40.94 -30.00
N GLY A 660 33.47 -39.64 -30.28
CA GLY A 660 33.53 -39.06 -31.63
C GLY A 660 33.99 -37.60 -31.60
N ARG A 661 35.19 -37.33 -32.11
CA ARG A 661 36.02 -36.12 -31.94
C ARG A 661 36.03 -35.21 -33.20
N LEU A 662 36.17 -33.88 -32.96
CA LEU A 662 36.85 -32.81 -33.77
C LEU A 662 36.22 -32.43 -35.13
N GLY A 663 36.15 -31.18 -35.61
CA GLY A 663 36.63 -29.85 -35.20
C GLY A 663 36.60 -28.91 -36.44
N GLY A 664 36.71 -27.58 -36.27
CA GLY A 664 37.13 -26.68 -37.37
C GLY A 664 36.37 -25.35 -37.52
N SER A 665 37.14 -24.25 -37.52
CA SER A 665 36.80 -22.82 -37.53
C SER A 665 36.29 -22.24 -38.86
N GLY A 666 35.57 -21.11 -38.79
CA GLY A 666 35.48 -20.16 -39.91
C GLY A 666 34.50 -18.99 -39.69
N ALA A 667 35.02 -17.76 -39.71
CA ALA A 667 34.31 -16.49 -39.96
C ALA A 667 35.25 -15.63 -40.86
N PRO A 668 34.86 -14.48 -41.47
CA PRO A 668 33.59 -13.74 -41.41
C PRO A 668 33.08 -13.15 -42.78
N GLY A 669 31.96 -12.40 -42.72
CA GLY A 669 31.46 -11.44 -43.74
C GLY A 669 30.04 -11.76 -44.21
N GLY A 670 29.06 -10.87 -44.37
CA GLY A 670 28.89 -9.43 -44.18
C GLY A 670 27.45 -9.08 -44.62
N GLU A 671 26.81 -8.14 -43.89
CA GLU A 671 25.60 -7.33 -44.18
C GLU A 671 24.33 -7.95 -44.82
N VAL A 672 23.16 -7.67 -44.21
CA VAL A 672 22.13 -6.73 -44.72
C VAL A 672 21.14 -6.39 -43.58
N CYS A 673 20.86 -5.11 -43.42
CA CYS A 673 19.90 -4.54 -42.49
C CYS A 673 18.44 -4.86 -42.86
N GLY A 674 17.63 -5.21 -41.85
CA GLY A 674 16.17 -5.18 -41.92
C GLY A 674 15.64 -4.77 -40.55
N GLY A 675 15.00 -3.60 -40.48
CA GLY A 675 14.40 -3.07 -39.25
C GLY A 675 13.30 -3.99 -38.75
N VAL A 676 13.37 -4.36 -37.48
CA VAL A 676 12.30 -5.04 -36.75
C VAL A 676 11.89 -4.09 -35.63
N GLU A 677 10.63 -3.65 -35.70
CA GLU A 677 9.97 -2.93 -34.61
C GLU A 677 10.04 -3.72 -33.30
N PRO A 678 10.06 -3.09 -32.11
CA PRO A 678 10.08 -3.80 -30.85
C PRO A 678 8.70 -4.42 -30.59
N GLY A 679 8.44 -5.57 -31.20
CA GLY A 679 7.37 -6.45 -30.78
C GLY A 679 7.70 -6.98 -29.38
N ALA A 680 6.82 -6.71 -28.41
CA ALA A 680 6.90 -7.27 -27.07
C ALA A 680 7.01 -8.80 -27.17
N ALA A 681 8.22 -9.31 -26.95
CA ALA A 681 8.46 -10.73 -26.86
C ALA A 681 7.70 -11.26 -25.64
N SER A 682 6.66 -12.05 -25.88
CA SER A 682 6.08 -12.92 -24.86
C SER A 682 7.18 -13.87 -24.39
N VAL A 683 7.74 -13.60 -23.21
CA VAL A 683 8.65 -14.52 -22.55
C VAL A 683 7.91 -15.84 -22.38
N ASP A 684 8.51 -16.93 -22.85
CA ASP A 684 7.96 -18.27 -22.80
C ASP A 684 7.72 -18.68 -21.32
N ASP A 685 6.45 -18.81 -20.95
CA ASP A 685 5.95 -19.05 -19.58
C ASP A 685 6.66 -20.24 -18.92
N GLY A 686 6.99 -21.27 -19.71
CA GLY A 686 7.67 -22.48 -19.24
C GLY A 686 9.13 -22.28 -18.80
N THR A 687 9.85 -21.29 -19.33
CA THR A 687 11.25 -21.02 -18.92
C THR A 687 11.30 -20.26 -17.60
N THR A 688 10.37 -19.32 -17.40
CA THR A 688 10.22 -18.57 -16.14
C THR A 688 9.85 -19.49 -14.98
N ASP A 689 8.94 -20.45 -15.23
CA ASP A 689 8.53 -21.45 -14.24
C ASP A 689 9.69 -22.35 -13.78
N VAL A 690 10.57 -22.79 -14.69
CA VAL A 690 11.75 -23.59 -14.33
C VAL A 690 12.70 -22.78 -13.45
N LEU A 691 12.95 -21.52 -13.81
CA LEU A 691 13.84 -20.64 -13.05
C LEU A 691 13.27 -20.35 -11.65
N ALA A 692 11.98 -20.07 -11.56
CA ALA A 692 11.28 -19.89 -10.29
C ALA A 692 11.35 -21.14 -9.41
N ALA A 693 11.17 -22.34 -9.98
CA ALA A 693 11.29 -23.60 -9.26
C ALA A 693 12.72 -23.84 -8.72
N VAL A 694 13.76 -23.56 -9.52
CA VAL A 694 15.16 -23.69 -9.09
C VAL A 694 15.47 -22.73 -7.94
N VAL A 695 15.00 -21.48 -8.02
CA VAL A 695 15.20 -20.48 -6.95
C VAL A 695 14.42 -20.85 -5.69
N ALA A 696 13.18 -21.33 -5.80
CA ALA A 696 12.38 -21.80 -4.67
C ALA A 696 13.08 -22.97 -3.95
N ALA A 697 13.53 -23.99 -4.69
CA ALA A 697 14.23 -25.13 -4.10
C ALA A 697 15.54 -24.72 -3.41
N ALA A 698 16.28 -23.77 -3.98
CA ALA A 698 17.49 -23.24 -3.36
C ALA A 698 17.20 -22.48 -2.05
N ARG A 699 16.09 -21.71 -1.98
CA ARG A 699 15.64 -21.06 -0.75
C ARG A 699 15.25 -22.07 0.33
N GLU A 700 14.52 -23.12 -0.04
CA GLU A 700 14.11 -24.18 0.89
C GLU A 700 15.32 -24.84 1.57
N VAL A 701 16.39 -25.15 0.82
CA VAL A 701 17.63 -25.72 1.38
C VAL A 701 18.29 -24.77 2.39
N LEU A 702 18.28 -23.45 2.15
CA LEU A 702 18.83 -22.50 3.13
C LEU A 702 17.89 -22.30 4.32
N ALA A 703 16.57 -22.31 4.12
CA ALA A 703 15.58 -22.22 5.18
C ALA A 703 15.62 -23.45 6.10
N GLU A 704 15.92 -24.64 5.57
CA GLU A 704 16.16 -25.85 6.35
C GLU A 704 17.34 -25.67 7.33
N ALA A 705 18.42 -24.98 6.92
CA ALA A 705 19.52 -24.69 7.84
C ALA A 705 19.12 -23.76 8.98
N ALA A 706 18.23 -22.78 8.74
CA ALA A 706 17.68 -21.94 9.82
C ALA A 706 16.74 -22.74 10.73
N HIS A 707 15.99 -23.69 10.17
CA HIS A 707 15.11 -24.58 10.92
C HIS A 707 15.89 -25.52 11.84
N SER A 708 16.79 -26.34 11.26
CA SER A 708 17.55 -27.37 11.97
C SER A 708 18.69 -26.78 12.80
N GLY A 709 19.31 -25.69 12.33
CA GLY A 709 20.50 -25.09 12.92
C GLY A 709 21.78 -25.54 12.21
N LEU A 710 22.70 -24.61 11.99
CA LEU A 710 23.99 -24.90 11.33
C LEU A 710 24.83 -25.94 12.10
N ALA A 711 24.69 -26.01 13.43
CA ALA A 711 25.37 -27.01 14.26
C ALA A 711 24.70 -28.40 14.22
N HIS A 712 23.51 -28.50 13.66
CA HIS A 712 22.64 -29.68 13.71
C HIS A 712 22.07 -30.05 12.32
N LEU A 713 22.85 -29.77 11.27
CA LEU A 713 22.44 -30.04 9.89
C LEU A 713 22.23 -31.55 9.65
N PRO A 714 21.17 -31.94 8.92
CA PRO A 714 20.96 -33.34 8.56
C PRO A 714 22.12 -33.92 7.73
N PRO A 715 22.40 -35.23 7.80
CA PRO A 715 23.51 -35.85 7.06
C PRO A 715 23.46 -35.62 5.54
N ALA A 716 22.26 -35.58 4.96
CA ALA A 716 22.05 -35.36 3.52
C ALA A 716 22.08 -33.87 3.11
N TYR A 717 22.28 -32.94 4.06
CA TYR A 717 22.24 -31.50 3.78
C TYR A 717 23.32 -31.07 2.78
N ALA A 718 24.56 -31.55 2.95
CA ALA A 718 25.67 -31.19 2.08
C ALA A 718 25.43 -31.60 0.61
N GLU A 719 24.83 -32.77 0.40
CA GLU A 719 24.45 -33.24 -0.94
C GLU A 719 23.38 -32.35 -1.55
N ARG A 720 22.29 -32.06 -0.81
CA ARG A 720 21.21 -31.18 -1.29
C ARG A 720 21.71 -29.76 -1.60
N LEU A 721 22.61 -29.22 -0.77
CA LEU A 721 23.26 -27.93 -1.02
C LEU A 721 24.09 -27.96 -2.31
N GLY A 722 24.83 -29.05 -2.55
CA GLY A 722 25.57 -29.28 -3.79
C GLY A 722 24.66 -29.36 -5.02
N THR A 723 23.54 -30.06 -4.92
CA THR A 723 22.53 -30.16 -5.98
C THR A 723 21.89 -28.81 -6.28
N ALA A 724 21.45 -28.07 -5.26
CA ALA A 724 20.90 -26.72 -5.42
C ALA A 724 21.91 -25.78 -6.11
N ARG A 725 23.18 -25.82 -5.69
CA ARG A 725 24.27 -25.08 -6.34
C ARG A 725 24.42 -25.45 -7.82
N GLY A 726 24.37 -26.75 -8.14
CA GLY A 726 24.45 -27.25 -9.51
C GLY A 726 23.29 -26.75 -10.38
N SER A 727 22.05 -26.84 -9.87
CA SER A 727 20.85 -26.34 -10.55
C SER A 727 20.90 -24.83 -10.78
N LEU A 728 21.33 -24.05 -9.78
CA LEU A 728 21.51 -22.60 -9.91
C LEU A 728 22.55 -22.26 -11.00
N ALA A 729 23.68 -22.97 -11.04
CA ALA A 729 24.69 -22.77 -12.06
C ALA A 729 24.19 -23.16 -13.46
N GLY A 730 23.43 -24.26 -13.58
CA GLY A 730 22.81 -24.71 -14.82
C GLY A 730 21.75 -23.73 -15.35
N ALA A 731 21.05 -23.05 -14.44
CA ALA A 731 20.10 -21.98 -14.76
C ALA A 731 20.76 -20.60 -15.01
N GLY A 732 22.10 -20.52 -15.01
CA GLY A 732 22.84 -19.27 -15.27
C GLY A 732 23.01 -18.33 -14.07
N LEU A 733 22.54 -18.69 -12.87
CA LEU A 733 22.66 -17.91 -11.64
C LEU A 733 24.03 -18.10 -10.95
N HIS A 734 25.12 -17.88 -11.69
CA HIS A 734 26.49 -18.19 -11.24
C HIS A 734 26.91 -17.47 -9.96
N ARG A 735 26.47 -16.22 -9.74
CA ARG A 735 26.78 -15.48 -8.51
C ARG A 735 26.09 -16.09 -7.29
N VAL A 736 24.86 -16.58 -7.45
CA VAL A 736 24.12 -17.27 -6.38
C VAL A 736 24.78 -18.61 -6.09
N ALA A 737 25.11 -19.37 -7.14
CA ALA A 737 25.82 -20.65 -7.01
C ALA A 737 27.21 -20.50 -6.34
N SER A 738 27.95 -19.42 -6.61
CA SER A 738 29.23 -19.14 -5.94
C SER A 738 29.04 -18.96 -4.43
N ALA A 739 28.01 -18.21 -4.00
CA ALA A 739 27.73 -18.00 -2.59
C ALA A 739 27.33 -19.30 -1.87
N PHE A 740 26.62 -20.21 -2.55
CA PHE A 740 26.35 -21.56 -2.03
C PHE A 740 27.65 -22.37 -1.87
N GLY A 741 28.61 -22.22 -2.78
CA GLY A 741 29.94 -22.84 -2.67
C GLY A 741 30.73 -22.29 -1.47
N GLU A 742 30.68 -20.98 -1.24
CA GLU A 742 31.32 -20.35 -0.07
C GLU A 742 30.71 -20.81 1.25
N LEU A 743 29.38 -20.95 1.32
CA LEU A 743 28.71 -21.55 2.47
C LEU A 743 29.17 -22.99 2.69
N ALA A 744 29.14 -23.83 1.64
CA ALA A 744 29.55 -25.23 1.73
C ALA A 744 30.97 -25.39 2.27
N ALA A 745 31.89 -24.52 1.87
CA ALA A 745 33.28 -24.53 2.32
C ALA A 745 33.47 -24.13 3.81
N ARG A 746 32.49 -23.45 4.41
CA ARG A 746 32.54 -22.91 5.78
C ARG A 746 31.67 -23.70 6.77
N ILE A 747 30.91 -24.69 6.33
CA ILE A 747 30.18 -25.59 7.23
C ILE A 747 31.18 -26.43 8.01
N SER A 748 31.09 -26.38 9.33
CA SER A 748 31.93 -27.11 10.27
C SER A 748 31.09 -27.66 11.44
N PRO A 749 31.63 -28.59 12.25
CA PRO A 749 30.92 -29.08 13.44
C PRO A 749 30.64 -28.01 14.50
N ASP A 750 31.40 -26.91 14.51
CA ASP A 750 31.20 -25.75 15.38
C ASP A 750 31.14 -24.47 14.54
N PRO A 751 29.98 -24.18 13.92
CA PRO A 751 29.84 -23.07 13.00
C PRO A 751 29.81 -21.73 13.75
N GLY A 752 30.77 -20.87 13.44
CA GLY A 752 30.89 -19.52 13.99
C GLY A 752 30.17 -18.45 13.17
N ILE A 753 30.38 -17.19 13.55
CA ILE A 753 29.78 -16.02 12.89
C ILE A 753 30.13 -15.94 11.39
N GLU A 754 31.30 -16.42 10.98
CA GLU A 754 31.70 -16.45 9.58
C GLU A 754 30.85 -17.39 8.73
N THR A 755 30.44 -18.54 9.27
CA THR A 755 29.53 -19.48 8.59
C THR A 755 28.13 -18.86 8.49
N ALA A 756 27.67 -18.18 9.54
CA ALA A 756 26.42 -17.43 9.51
C ALA A 756 26.44 -16.31 8.45
N GLN A 757 27.55 -15.57 8.33
CA GLN A 757 27.72 -14.55 7.30
C GLN A 757 27.64 -15.15 5.88
N ALA A 758 28.30 -16.28 5.63
CA ALA A 758 28.25 -16.96 4.35
C ALA A 758 26.83 -17.48 4.01
N TRP A 759 26.12 -17.99 5.01
CA TRP A 759 24.70 -18.37 4.86
C TRP A 759 23.83 -17.16 4.50
N VAL A 760 23.99 -16.04 5.21
CA VAL A 760 23.26 -14.79 4.92
C VAL A 760 23.58 -14.29 3.50
N ASP A 761 24.84 -14.39 3.08
CA ASP A 761 25.27 -14.01 1.74
C ASP A 761 24.60 -14.85 0.64
N ALA A 762 24.52 -16.17 0.84
CA ALA A 762 23.79 -17.04 -0.06
C ALA A 762 22.28 -16.71 -0.04
N TYR A 763 21.70 -16.54 1.14
CA TYR A 763 20.26 -16.31 1.34
C TYR A 763 19.80 -14.99 0.70
N LEU A 764 20.49 -13.88 0.98
CA LEU A 764 20.12 -12.57 0.40
C LEU A 764 20.19 -12.57 -1.13
N ARG A 765 21.17 -13.27 -1.73
CA ARG A 765 21.31 -13.37 -3.20
C ARG A 765 20.20 -14.19 -3.82
N VAL A 766 19.84 -15.33 -3.24
CA VAL A 766 18.73 -16.15 -3.76
C VAL A 766 17.38 -15.47 -3.53
N SER A 767 17.22 -14.76 -2.41
CA SER A 767 16.00 -14.00 -2.13
C SER A 767 15.83 -12.81 -3.09
N LEU A 768 16.90 -12.10 -3.41
CA LEU A 768 16.87 -11.05 -4.42
C LEU A 768 16.58 -11.61 -5.81
N ALA A 769 17.11 -12.79 -6.15
CA ALA A 769 16.75 -13.46 -7.39
C ALA A 769 15.26 -13.82 -7.42
N ALA A 770 14.70 -14.30 -6.30
CA ALA A 770 13.28 -14.60 -6.19
C ALA A 770 12.39 -13.35 -6.34
N ASP A 771 12.81 -12.21 -5.80
CA ASP A 771 12.05 -10.94 -5.91
C ASP A 771 12.02 -10.38 -7.35
N LEU A 772 12.89 -10.86 -8.24
CA LEU A 772 12.96 -10.44 -9.66
C LEU A 772 12.22 -11.39 -10.61
N LEU A 773 11.83 -12.58 -10.14
CA LEU A 773 11.06 -13.58 -10.87
C LEU A 773 9.59 -13.43 -10.56
#